data_AF-A0A2V2GTQ6-F1
#
_entry.id   AF-A0A2V2GTQ6-F1
#
_cell.length_a   1.000
_cell.length_b   1.000
_cell.length_c   1.000
_cell.angle_alpha   90.00
_cell.angle_beta   90.00
_cell.angle_gamma   90.00
#
_symmetry.space_group_name_H-M   'P 1'
#
loop_
_entity.id
_entity.type
_entity.pdbx_description
1 polymer ?
#
loop_
_entity_poly.entity_id
_entity_poly.type
_entity_poly.pdbx_seq_one_letter_code
_entity_poly.pdbx_strand_id
1 'polypeptide(L)'
;MKKNFKGYLLAAGLITAAIAAAITVSCLGKHGVYGDVNSDNSVDSGDLVRLMKYIAANGDGIEAHGADLNGDGIVDTRDLIRLMKYISDPENNKPGPIVEDDALPEDPDRYTGEYSEVNGALAGTDSLGRTIPLTDSGINEKKVGIFYFLWQGEHGTDGPYDNNKIVASDPRAIRSEANWLAAGGGAQGAHHFWGEPLFGYYRSADTWVMRKHFQMLKDAGVDFIVFDATNGFTYTERVYEMIEIWNEYYEKGIDVPQLAFYTNSNSGATMRNIYDQIYNNADLRKAYPNLDKLWFNWNGKPMIVGVSAEADDELKSYFTIKESQWPNAERTDNGNGFPWMEFGRLLTEDAVYGVDGRREVISVSVAQHSTTSRFSATAWYGGNDRTRSWHNGANDTSDGAEQYGYNFDEQFDFAIAQDTEMIFITGWNEWVAQRQSPTMVPGEPILFIDCATPNCSRDIEPMSGGFGDNYYMQMAERIAEYKGSAKRVNTGRNVTIDVGGSFAQWESDEITAVYTDYSNDIGSRSMTGFGGIRYDDYSGRNDLTLMKTARGRDNIYFYAETANDIRLSGKEGRMTLFIGTGEENSFSGFGYAVNLGSSDGKKAPLVRLASDGSSTVIGEVDMKVEEDQIMFAVPRSLIGCADGLVDITFKWADGFAINDGKIDIMTFYSQGDAAPIGRFAYVFSEKK
;
A
#
# COMPACT_ATOMS: atom_id res chain seq x y z
N MET A 1 -0.38 -30.15 -70.58
CA MET A 1 -1.31 -30.95 -69.75
C MET A 1 -1.28 -30.37 -68.34
N LYS A 2 -2.39 -29.74 -67.89
CA LYS A 2 -2.82 -29.36 -66.51
C LYS A 2 -1.84 -28.57 -65.60
N LYS A 3 -2.13 -27.27 -65.28
CA LYS A 3 -2.83 -26.70 -64.07
C LYS A 3 -1.98 -26.78 -62.78
N ASN A 4 -1.91 -25.83 -61.83
CA ASN A 4 -2.53 -24.51 -61.62
C ASN A 4 -1.89 -23.82 -60.37
N PHE A 5 -1.83 -22.48 -60.39
CA PHE A 5 -2.08 -21.49 -59.31
C PHE A 5 -1.42 -21.59 -57.91
N LYS A 6 -0.65 -20.53 -57.54
CA LYS A 6 -1.13 -19.44 -56.67
C LYS A 6 -0.17 -18.24 -56.73
N GLY A 7 -0.71 -17.08 -57.14
CA GLY A 7 -0.04 -15.80 -57.19
C GLY A 7 -0.46 -14.90 -56.02
N TYR A 8 0.46 -14.01 -55.67
CA TYR A 8 0.36 -12.92 -54.71
C TYR A 8 -0.45 -11.73 -55.24
N LEU A 9 -0.85 -10.87 -54.29
CA LEU A 9 -1.18 -9.44 -54.38
C LEU A 9 -2.56 -9.06 -54.95
N LEU A 10 -3.41 -8.40 -54.14
CA LEU A 10 -3.38 -6.94 -53.98
C LEU A 10 -4.43 -6.45 -52.96
N ALA A 11 -4.02 -5.44 -52.19
CA ALA A 11 -4.79 -4.29 -51.69
C ALA A 11 -6.03 -4.50 -50.79
N ALA A 12 -5.84 -4.20 -49.50
CA ALA A 12 -6.76 -3.45 -48.67
C ALA A 12 -5.87 -2.60 -47.74
N GLY A 13 -5.96 -1.27 -47.63
CA GLY A 13 -7.16 -0.45 -47.56
C GLY A 13 -7.25 0.07 -46.13
N LEU A 14 -6.67 1.25 -45.89
CA LEU A 14 -6.78 2.02 -44.64
C LEU A 14 -8.24 2.09 -44.16
N ILE A 15 -8.46 1.93 -42.84
CA ILE A 15 -9.26 2.81 -41.96
C ILE A 15 -9.17 2.29 -40.51
N THR A 16 -8.64 3.17 -39.66
CA THR A 16 -8.78 3.30 -38.20
C THR A 16 -9.77 2.37 -37.48
N ALA A 17 -9.25 1.60 -36.52
CA ALA A 17 -9.95 1.24 -35.29
C ALA A 17 -8.93 1.31 -34.16
N ALA A 18 -9.21 2.19 -33.19
CA ALA A 18 -8.48 2.28 -31.94
C ALA A 18 -8.44 0.91 -31.28
N ILE A 19 -7.24 0.44 -30.96
CA ILE A 19 -7.05 -0.69 -30.06
C ILE A 19 -7.42 -0.14 -28.68
N ALA A 20 -8.70 -0.18 -28.35
CA ALA A 20 -9.11 -0.34 -26.96
C ALA A 20 -8.67 -1.77 -26.61
N ALA A 21 -7.44 -1.90 -26.10
CA ALA A 21 -7.06 -3.10 -25.41
C ALA A 21 -7.98 -3.17 -24.20
N ALA A 22 -9.02 -3.99 -24.30
CA ALA A 22 -9.68 -4.55 -23.14
C ALA A 22 -8.58 -5.27 -22.38
N ILE A 23 -8.02 -4.59 -21.38
CA ILE A 23 -7.29 -5.25 -20.30
C ILE A 23 -8.40 -6.02 -19.59
N THR A 24 -8.65 -7.24 -20.03
CA THR A 24 -9.23 -8.26 -19.16
C THR A 24 -8.25 -8.39 -18.02
N VAL A 25 -8.52 -7.69 -16.92
CA VAL A 25 -7.90 -7.94 -15.63
C VAL A 25 -8.25 -9.39 -15.31
N SER A 26 -7.33 -10.30 -15.60
CA SER A 26 -7.46 -11.71 -15.22
C SER A 26 -7.12 -11.82 -13.73
N CYS A 27 -7.99 -11.26 -12.90
CA CYS A 27 -8.16 -11.65 -11.51
C CYS A 27 -9.52 -12.32 -11.43
N LEU A 28 -9.65 -13.48 -12.08
CA LEU A 28 -10.80 -14.35 -11.85
C LEU A 28 -10.37 -15.30 -10.75
N GLY A 29 -11.02 -15.22 -9.60
CA GLY A 29 -10.91 -16.22 -8.55
C GLY A 29 -11.44 -17.57 -9.03
N LYS A 30 -11.65 -18.46 -8.07
CA LYS A 30 -11.96 -19.87 -8.29
C LYS A 30 -13.26 -20.11 -9.07
N HIS A 31 -14.09 -19.09 -9.23
CA HIS A 31 -15.38 -19.13 -9.90
C HIS A 31 -15.29 -18.62 -11.34
N GLY A 32 -15.42 -19.55 -12.28
CA GLY A 32 -15.65 -19.27 -13.69
C GLY A 32 -17.03 -18.63 -13.94
N VAL A 33 -17.31 -18.33 -15.20
CA VAL A 33 -18.59 -17.73 -15.65
C VAL A 33 -19.80 -18.47 -15.07
N TYR A 34 -20.83 -17.78 -14.58
CA TYR A 34 -22.07 -18.42 -14.11
C TYR A 34 -22.56 -19.53 -15.06
N GLY A 35 -22.74 -20.74 -14.52
CA GLY A 35 -23.13 -21.92 -15.29
C GLY A 35 -21.98 -22.81 -15.75
N ASP A 36 -20.72 -22.36 -15.64
CA ASP A 36 -19.52 -23.18 -15.89
C ASP A 36 -19.23 -24.06 -14.66
N VAL A 37 -19.96 -25.17 -14.58
CA VAL A 37 -19.90 -26.10 -13.44
C VAL A 37 -18.63 -26.94 -13.47
N ASN A 38 -17.95 -26.99 -14.62
CA ASN A 38 -16.82 -27.85 -14.87
C ASN A 38 -15.46 -27.12 -14.95
N SER A 39 -15.49 -25.78 -14.90
CA SER A 39 -14.35 -24.86 -14.88
C SER A 39 -13.48 -24.92 -16.13
N ASP A 40 -14.10 -25.10 -17.31
CA ASP A 40 -13.41 -25.07 -18.61
C ASP A 40 -13.54 -23.72 -19.34
N ASN A 41 -14.10 -22.71 -18.68
CA ASN A 41 -14.43 -21.38 -19.19
C ASN A 41 -15.46 -21.37 -20.32
N SER A 42 -16.25 -22.43 -20.46
CA SER A 42 -17.37 -22.52 -21.40
C SER A 42 -18.62 -22.97 -20.66
N VAL A 43 -19.79 -22.49 -21.10
CA VAL A 43 -21.07 -22.91 -20.52
C VAL A 43 -21.87 -23.66 -21.57
N ASP A 44 -21.80 -25.00 -21.52
CA ASP A 44 -22.41 -25.85 -22.54
C ASP A 44 -22.93 -27.20 -21.99
N SER A 45 -23.16 -28.16 -22.90
CA SER A 45 -23.62 -29.50 -22.54
C SER A 45 -22.68 -30.28 -21.60
N GLY A 46 -21.40 -29.95 -21.57
CA GLY A 46 -20.40 -30.47 -20.63
C GLY A 46 -20.79 -30.19 -19.18
N ASP A 47 -21.22 -28.96 -18.89
CA ASP A 47 -21.68 -28.54 -17.56
C ASP A 47 -22.96 -29.26 -17.15
N LEU A 48 -23.90 -29.42 -18.08
CA LEU A 48 -25.11 -30.22 -17.84
C LEU A 48 -24.76 -31.65 -17.43
N VAL A 49 -23.83 -32.28 -18.15
CA VAL A 49 -23.38 -33.64 -17.84
C VAL A 49 -22.65 -33.68 -16.50
N ARG A 50 -21.83 -32.67 -16.18
CA ARG A 50 -21.14 -32.57 -14.90
C ARG A 50 -22.13 -32.46 -13.74
N LEU A 51 -23.07 -31.52 -13.83
CA LEU A 51 -24.09 -31.30 -12.82
C LEU A 51 -25.01 -32.51 -12.65
N MET A 52 -25.41 -33.17 -13.74
CA MET A 52 -26.17 -34.42 -13.67
C MET A 52 -25.41 -35.53 -12.93
N LYS A 53 -24.11 -35.70 -13.19
CA LYS A 53 -23.27 -36.68 -12.49
C LYS A 53 -23.14 -36.33 -11.01
N TYR A 54 -22.92 -35.05 -10.70
CA TYR A 54 -22.82 -34.56 -9.33
C TYR A 54 -24.08 -34.87 -8.53
N ILE A 55 -25.26 -34.49 -9.06
CA ILE A 55 -26.55 -34.75 -8.43
C ILE A 55 -26.78 -36.27 -8.27
N ALA A 56 -26.49 -37.07 -9.30
CA ALA A 56 -26.68 -38.52 -9.25
C ALA A 56 -25.77 -39.23 -8.23
N ALA A 57 -24.58 -38.68 -7.98
CA ALA A 57 -23.62 -39.19 -7.01
C ALA A 57 -23.79 -38.57 -5.61
N ASN A 58 -24.75 -37.66 -5.40
CA ASN A 58 -24.83 -36.80 -4.21
C ASN A 58 -23.48 -36.14 -3.88
N GLY A 59 -22.75 -35.70 -4.91
CA GLY A 59 -21.43 -35.09 -4.80
C GLY A 59 -20.27 -36.06 -4.52
N ASP A 60 -20.49 -37.36 -4.34
CA ASP A 60 -19.42 -38.30 -4.01
C ASP A 60 -18.46 -38.53 -5.20
N GLY A 61 -17.21 -38.08 -5.04
CA GLY A 61 -16.14 -38.26 -6.03
C GLY A 61 -16.29 -37.45 -7.31
N ILE A 62 -17.23 -36.50 -7.37
CA ILE A 62 -17.45 -35.60 -8.51
C ILE A 62 -17.27 -34.16 -8.02
N GLU A 63 -16.27 -33.46 -8.53
CA GLU A 63 -16.12 -32.02 -8.30
C GLU A 63 -17.04 -31.25 -9.25
N ALA A 64 -17.73 -30.24 -8.72
CA ALA A 64 -18.59 -29.31 -9.44
C ALA A 64 -18.51 -27.96 -8.73
N HIS A 65 -18.25 -26.89 -9.49
CA HIS A 65 -18.09 -25.53 -8.97
C HIS A 65 -19.34 -24.71 -9.24
N GLY A 66 -19.77 -23.85 -8.30
CA GLY A 66 -20.96 -23.00 -8.50
C GLY A 66 -22.23 -23.80 -8.88
N ALA A 67 -22.35 -25.02 -8.36
CA ALA A 67 -23.37 -25.97 -8.79
C ALA A 67 -24.80 -25.60 -8.34
N ASP A 68 -24.92 -24.78 -7.29
CA ASP A 68 -26.17 -24.17 -6.84
C ASP A 68 -26.49 -22.91 -7.67
N LEU A 69 -26.95 -23.14 -8.90
CA LEU A 69 -27.23 -22.08 -9.86
C LEU A 69 -28.44 -21.23 -9.47
N ASN A 70 -29.33 -21.77 -8.63
CA ASN A 70 -30.52 -21.06 -8.18
C ASN A 70 -30.30 -20.31 -6.84
N GLY A 71 -29.25 -20.69 -6.10
CA GLY A 71 -28.78 -20.02 -4.89
C GLY A 71 -29.50 -20.42 -3.60
N ASP A 72 -30.33 -21.48 -3.61
CA ASP A 72 -31.13 -21.90 -2.45
C ASP A 72 -30.38 -22.78 -1.42
N GLY A 73 -29.10 -23.03 -1.66
CA GLY A 73 -28.20 -23.83 -0.86
C GLY A 73 -28.35 -25.34 -1.07
N ILE A 74 -29.10 -25.79 -2.08
CA ILE A 74 -29.33 -27.21 -2.38
C ILE A 74 -29.11 -27.50 -3.85
N VAL A 75 -28.02 -28.20 -4.16
CA VAL A 75 -27.73 -28.65 -5.53
C VAL A 75 -28.66 -29.81 -5.92
N ASP A 76 -29.66 -29.54 -6.76
CA ASP A 76 -30.62 -30.53 -7.24
C ASP A 76 -31.11 -30.29 -8.68
N THR A 77 -32.18 -31.00 -9.08
CA THR A 77 -32.74 -30.90 -10.43
C THR A 77 -33.21 -29.50 -10.84
N ARG A 78 -33.45 -28.59 -9.88
CA ARG A 78 -33.81 -27.20 -10.13
C ARG A 78 -32.63 -26.42 -10.68
N ASP A 79 -31.41 -26.68 -10.20
CA ASP A 79 -30.17 -26.12 -10.76
C ASP A 79 -29.93 -26.61 -12.17
N LEU A 80 -30.19 -27.89 -12.43
CA LEU A 80 -30.08 -28.45 -13.77
C LEU A 80 -31.06 -27.77 -14.75
N ILE A 81 -32.30 -27.52 -14.32
CA ILE A 81 -33.28 -26.77 -15.12
C ILE A 81 -32.80 -25.33 -15.34
N ARG A 82 -32.19 -24.70 -14.33
CA ARG A 82 -31.65 -23.35 -14.44
C ARG A 82 -30.51 -23.29 -15.44
N LEU A 83 -29.58 -24.24 -15.40
CA LEU A 83 -28.48 -24.38 -16.35
C LEU A 83 -28.98 -24.58 -17.77
N MET A 84 -29.99 -25.45 -17.97
CA MET A 84 -30.60 -25.66 -19.29
C MET A 84 -31.19 -24.37 -19.87
N LYS A 85 -31.90 -23.60 -19.04
CA LYS A 85 -32.47 -22.30 -19.45
C LYS A 85 -31.37 -21.30 -19.79
N TYR A 86 -30.33 -21.23 -18.95
CA TYR A 86 -29.19 -20.35 -19.17
C TYR A 86 -28.47 -20.67 -20.47
N ILE A 87 -28.10 -21.94 -20.72
CA ILE A 87 -27.47 -22.37 -21.98
C ILE A 87 -28.33 -22.01 -23.20
N SER A 88 -29.67 -22.08 -23.07
CA SER A 88 -30.58 -21.78 -24.18
C SER A 88 -30.69 -20.29 -24.52
N ASP A 89 -30.51 -19.42 -23.53
CA ASP A 89 -30.65 -17.96 -23.66
C ASP A 89 -29.94 -17.27 -22.47
N PRO A 90 -28.59 -17.12 -22.54
CA PRO A 90 -27.79 -16.65 -21.41
C PRO A 90 -28.19 -15.25 -20.93
N GLU A 91 -28.37 -14.32 -21.87
CA GLU A 91 -28.70 -12.92 -21.60
C GLU A 91 -29.97 -12.76 -20.75
N ASN A 92 -31.02 -13.53 -21.05
CA ASN A 92 -32.29 -13.40 -20.33
C ASN A 92 -32.40 -14.30 -19.08
N ASN A 93 -31.47 -15.25 -18.90
CA ASN A 93 -31.54 -16.23 -17.83
C ASN A 93 -30.38 -16.16 -16.84
N LYS A 94 -29.44 -15.22 -16.99
CA LYS A 94 -28.46 -14.91 -15.96
C LYS A 94 -29.17 -14.29 -14.73
N PRO A 95 -28.87 -14.73 -13.49
CA PRO A 95 -29.29 -14.00 -12.30
C PRO A 95 -28.71 -12.58 -12.36
N GLY A 96 -29.58 -11.59 -12.21
CA GLY A 96 -29.20 -10.17 -12.23
C GLY A 96 -29.89 -9.43 -11.10
N PRO A 97 -29.37 -8.28 -10.71
CA PRO A 97 -30.00 -7.45 -9.70
C PRO A 97 -31.29 -6.84 -10.25
N ILE A 98 -32.19 -6.42 -9.37
CA ILE A 98 -33.40 -5.70 -9.79
C ILE A 98 -33.05 -4.23 -9.92
N VAL A 99 -33.10 -3.69 -11.14
CA VAL A 99 -32.96 -2.25 -11.37
C VAL A 99 -34.18 -1.53 -10.77
N GLU A 100 -33.93 -0.61 -9.84
CA GLU A 100 -34.98 0.22 -9.28
C GLU A 100 -35.25 1.35 -10.29
N ASP A 101 -36.44 1.36 -10.89
CA ASP A 101 -36.79 2.16 -12.08
C ASP A 101 -37.00 3.66 -11.79
N ASP A 102 -36.21 4.20 -10.87
CA ASP A 102 -36.18 5.59 -10.48
C ASP A 102 -35.00 6.26 -11.18
N ALA A 103 -35.28 7.27 -12.02
CA ALA A 103 -34.23 8.19 -12.45
C ALA A 103 -33.60 8.81 -11.20
N LEU A 104 -32.27 8.74 -11.11
CA LEU A 104 -31.55 9.38 -10.02
C LEU A 104 -31.91 10.87 -10.01
N PRO A 105 -32.38 11.43 -8.87
CA PRO A 105 -32.81 12.82 -8.83
C PRO A 105 -31.64 13.73 -9.22
N GLU A 106 -31.92 14.76 -10.04
CA GLU A 106 -30.95 15.82 -10.31
C GLU A 106 -30.55 16.45 -8.98
N ASP A 107 -29.25 16.43 -8.69
CA ASP A 107 -28.68 16.96 -7.46
C ASP A 107 -27.41 17.75 -7.84
N PRO A 108 -27.34 19.05 -7.54
CA PRO A 108 -26.19 19.88 -7.89
C PRO A 108 -24.90 19.44 -7.17
N ASP A 109 -25.00 18.70 -6.08
CA ASP A 109 -23.88 18.20 -5.29
C ASP A 109 -23.42 16.81 -5.76
N ARG A 110 -24.08 16.23 -6.77
CA ARG A 110 -23.70 14.95 -7.38
C ARG A 110 -22.45 15.09 -8.22
N TYR A 111 -21.47 14.22 -8.00
CA TYR A 111 -20.28 14.11 -8.83
C TYR A 111 -20.66 13.71 -10.26
N THR A 112 -20.14 14.45 -11.23
CA THR A 112 -20.36 14.23 -12.67
C THR A 112 -19.06 14.21 -13.45
N GLY A 113 -17.93 14.05 -12.76
CA GLY A 113 -16.61 13.98 -13.37
C GLY A 113 -16.35 12.61 -14.00
N GLU A 114 -15.11 12.41 -14.44
CA GLU A 114 -14.66 11.12 -14.94
C GLU A 114 -14.49 10.12 -13.78
N TYR A 115 -14.71 8.84 -14.06
CA TYR A 115 -14.62 7.77 -13.06
C TYR A 115 -13.40 6.89 -13.29
N SER A 116 -12.90 6.28 -12.21
CA SER A 116 -12.00 5.14 -12.30
C SER A 116 -12.79 3.86 -12.54
N GLU A 117 -12.25 2.98 -13.37
CA GLU A 117 -12.83 1.65 -13.63
C GLU A 117 -12.66 0.71 -12.42
N VAL A 118 -11.53 0.82 -11.71
CA VAL A 118 -11.20 -0.03 -10.54
C VAL A 118 -10.55 0.81 -9.44
N ASN A 119 -10.80 0.46 -8.18
CA ASN A 119 -10.29 1.03 -6.92
C ASN A 119 -10.67 2.49 -6.65
N GLY A 120 -10.46 3.36 -7.64
CA GLY A 120 -10.63 4.79 -7.54
C GLY A 120 -9.74 5.42 -6.47
N ALA A 121 -10.21 6.55 -5.92
CA ALA A 121 -9.52 7.26 -4.84
C ALA A 121 -9.51 6.42 -3.55
N LEU A 122 -8.39 6.47 -2.82
CA LEU A 122 -8.31 5.98 -1.45
C LEU A 122 -8.49 7.14 -0.47
N ALA A 123 -9.25 6.90 0.59
CA ALA A 123 -9.37 7.78 1.74
C ALA A 123 -8.57 7.21 2.92
N GLY A 124 -8.30 8.04 3.92
CA GLY A 124 -7.66 7.61 5.16
C GLY A 124 -7.66 8.72 6.20
N THR A 125 -7.63 8.34 7.49
CA THR A 125 -7.60 9.28 8.61
C THR A 125 -6.63 8.81 9.67
N ASP A 126 -5.63 9.63 9.98
CA ASP A 126 -4.61 9.31 10.99
C ASP A 126 -5.12 9.50 12.43
N SER A 127 -4.26 9.25 13.42
CA SER A 127 -4.66 9.37 14.84
C SER A 127 -4.88 10.82 15.31
N LEU A 128 -4.42 11.80 14.53
CA LEU A 128 -4.60 13.24 14.79
C LEU A 128 -5.86 13.80 14.09
N GLY A 129 -6.55 12.99 13.27
CA GLY A 129 -7.73 13.39 12.53
C GLY A 129 -7.42 14.06 11.19
N ARG A 130 -6.17 14.02 10.70
CA ARG A 130 -5.81 14.48 9.36
C ARG A 130 -6.34 13.50 8.32
N THR A 131 -6.80 14.02 7.19
CA THR A 131 -7.49 13.24 6.16
C THR A 131 -6.82 13.41 4.82
N ILE A 132 -6.68 12.32 4.07
CA ILE A 132 -6.19 12.38 2.70
C ILE A 132 -7.21 13.13 1.83
N PRO A 133 -6.80 14.19 1.11
CA PRO A 133 -7.71 14.95 0.27
C PRO A 133 -8.17 14.12 -0.94
N LEU A 134 -9.46 14.15 -1.20
CA LEU A 134 -10.06 13.60 -2.41
C LEU A 134 -10.22 14.72 -3.43
N THR A 135 -9.51 14.62 -4.55
CA THR A 135 -9.54 15.62 -5.62
C THR A 135 -10.17 15.05 -6.90
N ASP A 136 -10.99 15.85 -7.57
CA ASP A 136 -11.68 15.45 -8.80
C ASP A 136 -10.81 15.54 -10.07
N SER A 137 -9.62 16.14 -9.97
CA SER A 137 -8.72 16.36 -11.11
C SER A 137 -8.04 15.08 -11.62
N GLY A 138 -8.05 14.01 -10.84
CA GLY A 138 -7.18 12.85 -11.07
C GLY A 138 -5.73 13.13 -10.68
N ILE A 139 -4.89 12.12 -10.88
CA ILE A 139 -3.44 12.16 -10.61
C ILE A 139 -2.72 12.83 -11.77
N ASN A 140 -1.86 13.80 -11.47
CA ASN A 140 -1.00 14.48 -12.43
C ASN A 140 0.31 13.70 -12.69
N GLU A 141 1.12 14.18 -13.64
CA GLU A 141 2.35 13.49 -14.08
C GLU A 141 3.56 13.67 -13.15
N LYS A 142 3.41 14.43 -12.05
CA LYS A 142 4.49 14.69 -11.09
C LYS A 142 4.93 13.39 -10.42
N LYS A 143 6.19 13.32 -9.98
CA LYS A 143 6.74 12.14 -9.32
C LYS A 143 7.10 12.38 -7.86
N VAL A 144 6.93 11.35 -7.04
CA VAL A 144 7.41 11.30 -5.67
C VAL A 144 8.32 10.09 -5.52
N GLY A 145 9.56 10.35 -5.11
CA GLY A 145 10.53 9.33 -4.76
C GLY A 145 10.77 9.27 -3.25
N ILE A 146 11.17 8.13 -2.73
CA ILE A 146 11.56 7.98 -1.32
C ILE A 146 12.88 7.23 -1.15
N PHE A 147 13.69 7.66 -0.18
CA PHE A 147 14.95 7.01 0.13
C PHE A 147 14.73 5.76 0.99
N TYR A 148 15.36 4.64 0.62
CA TYR A 148 15.10 3.32 1.19
C TYR A 148 16.40 2.60 1.62
N PHE A 149 16.40 2.02 2.81
CA PHE A 149 17.57 1.41 3.44
C PHE A 149 17.49 -0.12 3.41
N LEU A 150 18.60 -0.76 3.04
CA LEU A 150 18.72 -2.23 2.90
C LEU A 150 19.75 -2.84 3.86
N TRP A 151 20.17 -2.08 4.88
CA TRP A 151 21.31 -2.42 5.73
C TRP A 151 20.98 -3.02 7.09
N GLN A 152 19.70 -3.08 7.48
CA GLN A 152 19.28 -3.62 8.76
C GLN A 152 19.65 -5.11 8.84
N GLY A 153 20.66 -5.43 9.65
CA GLY A 153 21.12 -6.80 9.88
C GLY A 153 22.28 -7.22 8.98
N GLU A 154 22.68 -6.40 8.02
CA GLU A 154 23.78 -6.69 7.08
C GLU A 154 25.17 -6.44 7.70
N HIS A 155 25.24 -5.64 8.76
CA HIS A 155 26.48 -5.30 9.48
C HIS A 155 26.51 -5.84 10.92
N GLY A 156 25.66 -6.81 11.23
CA GLY A 156 25.51 -7.41 12.55
C GLY A 156 24.07 -7.49 12.99
N THR A 157 23.78 -8.44 13.88
CA THR A 157 22.41 -8.75 14.36
C THR A 157 22.30 -8.79 15.88
N ASP A 158 23.33 -8.33 16.59
CA ASP A 158 23.32 -8.18 18.04
C ASP A 158 22.26 -7.17 18.51
N GLY A 159 21.77 -7.30 19.74
CA GLY A 159 20.74 -6.43 20.30
C GLY A 159 19.44 -7.19 20.63
N PRO A 160 18.25 -6.65 20.31
CA PRO A 160 18.02 -5.30 19.81
C PRO A 160 18.42 -4.26 20.87
N TYR A 161 19.25 -3.31 20.47
CA TYR A 161 19.55 -2.16 21.32
C TYR A 161 18.63 -1.01 20.93
N ASP A 162 17.66 -0.67 21.77
CA ASP A 162 16.67 0.38 21.51
C ASP A 162 16.98 1.61 22.37
N ASN A 163 17.41 2.69 21.71
CA ASN A 163 17.82 3.91 22.39
C ASN A 163 16.70 4.51 23.23
N ASN A 164 15.46 4.49 22.72
CA ASN A 164 14.30 5.05 23.41
C ASN A 164 14.02 4.26 24.70
N LYS A 165 14.01 2.93 24.63
CA LYS A 165 13.80 2.06 25.79
C LYS A 165 14.96 2.15 26.79
N ILE A 166 16.22 2.17 26.33
CA ILE A 166 17.40 2.29 27.19
C ILE A 166 17.34 3.59 28.00
N VAL A 167 17.15 4.73 27.32
CA VAL A 167 17.15 6.05 27.98
C VAL A 167 15.91 6.24 28.86
N ALA A 168 14.74 5.73 28.46
CA ALA A 168 13.55 5.75 29.31
C ALA A 168 13.74 4.93 30.60
N SER A 169 14.47 3.81 30.54
CA SER A 169 14.74 2.97 31.71
C SER A 169 15.80 3.55 32.66
N ASP A 170 16.87 4.15 32.13
CA ASP A 170 17.87 4.88 32.92
C ASP A 170 18.39 6.11 32.15
N PRO A 171 17.88 7.32 32.43
CA PRO A 171 18.34 8.56 31.80
C PRO A 171 19.83 8.88 32.04
N ARG A 172 20.51 8.20 32.97
CA ARG A 172 21.95 8.38 33.20
C ARG A 172 22.79 7.58 32.21
N ALA A 173 22.19 6.70 31.39
CA ALA A 173 22.85 5.91 30.37
C ALA A 173 23.73 6.77 29.45
N ILE A 174 23.22 7.93 29.03
CA ILE A 174 23.90 8.87 28.13
C ILE A 174 25.06 9.65 28.78
N ARG A 175 25.34 9.47 30.07
CA ARG A 175 26.38 10.26 30.79
C ARG A 175 27.76 9.64 30.73
N SER A 176 27.87 8.35 30.39
CA SER A 176 29.15 7.67 30.20
C SER A 176 28.95 6.33 29.48
N GLU A 177 30.01 5.83 28.85
CA GLU A 177 30.02 4.51 28.24
C GLU A 177 29.68 3.39 29.24
N ALA A 178 30.19 3.47 30.47
CA ALA A 178 29.90 2.47 31.50
C ALA A 178 28.41 2.43 31.84
N ASN A 179 27.74 3.59 31.92
CA ASN A 179 26.31 3.64 32.18
C ASN A 179 25.49 3.11 30.99
N TRP A 180 25.90 3.42 29.77
CA TRP A 180 25.22 2.93 28.57
C TRP A 180 25.20 1.41 28.50
N LEU A 181 26.38 0.78 28.68
CA LEU A 181 26.50 -0.67 28.71
C LEU A 181 25.70 -1.28 29.87
N ALA A 182 25.74 -0.66 31.05
CA ALA A 182 24.99 -1.13 32.22
C ALA A 182 23.47 -1.03 32.03
N ALA A 183 22.98 -0.07 31.26
CA ALA A 183 21.57 0.09 30.89
C ALA A 183 21.13 -0.83 29.73
N GLY A 184 22.02 -1.71 29.24
CA GLY A 184 21.72 -2.65 28.16
C GLY A 184 22.02 -2.13 26.76
N GLY A 185 22.70 -0.98 26.63
CA GLY A 185 23.16 -0.47 25.34
C GLY A 185 24.35 -1.25 24.77
N GLY A 186 24.48 -1.24 23.45
CA GLY A 186 25.55 -1.90 22.71
C GLY A 186 26.89 -1.15 22.76
N ALA A 187 27.97 -1.89 22.48
CA ALA A 187 29.33 -1.35 22.40
C ALA A 187 29.49 -0.38 21.22
N GLN A 188 30.62 0.36 21.18
CA GLN A 188 31.00 1.13 20.00
C GLN A 188 30.99 0.22 18.74
N GLY A 189 30.43 0.71 17.64
CA GLY A 189 30.27 -0.04 16.39
C GLY A 189 28.98 -0.86 16.31
N ALA A 190 28.26 -1.08 17.42
CA ALA A 190 26.98 -1.75 17.40
C ALA A 190 25.87 -0.85 16.84
N HIS A 191 24.95 -1.44 16.10
CA HIS A 191 23.77 -0.76 15.56
C HIS A 191 22.67 -0.68 16.62
N HIS A 192 22.06 0.49 16.76
CA HIS A 192 20.99 0.73 17.70
C HIS A 192 19.76 1.28 17.00
N PHE A 193 18.60 0.79 17.40
CA PHE A 193 17.31 1.29 16.97
C PHE A 193 16.99 2.61 17.67
N TRP A 194 16.45 3.59 16.93
CA TRP A 194 15.95 4.83 17.53
C TRP A 194 14.60 4.62 18.26
N GLY A 195 13.86 3.57 17.89
CA GLY A 195 12.59 3.12 18.46
C GLY A 195 12.21 1.75 17.89
N GLU A 196 11.07 1.20 18.31
CA GLU A 196 10.61 -0.11 17.84
C GLU A 196 9.79 0.03 16.55
N PRO A 197 10.19 -0.63 15.44
CA PRO A 197 9.38 -0.67 14.22
C PRO A 197 8.04 -1.36 14.46
N LEU A 198 6.99 -0.98 13.74
CA LEU A 198 5.70 -1.66 13.81
C LEU A 198 5.83 -3.17 13.51
N PHE A 199 6.70 -3.52 12.57
CA PHE A 199 6.98 -4.89 12.19
C PHE A 199 8.03 -5.59 13.09
N GLY A 200 8.32 -5.01 14.26
CA GLY A 200 9.36 -5.46 15.18
C GLY A 200 10.77 -5.15 14.68
N TYR A 201 11.79 -5.52 15.45
CA TYR A 201 13.21 -5.33 15.12
C TYR A 201 13.68 -6.26 13.97
N TYR A 202 13.07 -6.11 12.79
CA TYR A 202 13.28 -6.93 11.60
C TYR A 202 14.67 -6.71 10.97
N ARG A 203 15.05 -7.61 10.07
CA ARG A 203 16.24 -7.47 9.22
C ARG A 203 15.80 -7.19 7.79
N SER A 204 16.62 -6.50 7.00
CA SER A 204 16.29 -6.18 5.60
C SER A 204 16.01 -7.42 4.75
N ALA A 205 16.52 -8.60 5.13
CA ALA A 205 16.22 -9.88 4.48
C ALA A 205 14.80 -10.45 4.75
N ASP A 206 13.99 -9.77 5.58
CA ASP A 206 12.61 -10.18 5.87
C ASP A 206 11.68 -9.81 4.71
N THR A 207 11.49 -10.75 3.78
CA THR A 207 10.65 -10.55 2.58
C THR A 207 9.18 -10.33 2.90
N TRP A 208 8.71 -10.76 4.08
CA TRP A 208 7.36 -10.44 4.55
C TRP A 208 7.23 -8.93 4.80
N VAL A 209 8.23 -8.31 5.41
CA VAL A 209 8.27 -6.86 5.64
C VAL A 209 8.41 -6.10 4.31
N MET A 210 9.24 -6.60 3.37
CA MET A 210 9.37 -6.00 2.04
C MET A 210 8.03 -5.92 1.30
N ARG A 211 7.17 -6.95 1.42
CA ARG A 211 5.82 -6.95 0.84
C ARG A 211 4.92 -5.90 1.47
N LYS A 212 4.92 -5.79 2.80
CA LYS A 212 4.16 -4.73 3.49
C LYS A 212 4.65 -3.34 3.08
N HIS A 213 5.96 -3.14 2.95
CA HIS A 213 6.51 -1.88 2.43
C HIS A 213 6.05 -1.58 0.99
N PHE A 214 6.03 -2.58 0.11
CA PHE A 214 5.52 -2.42 -1.25
C PHE A 214 4.09 -1.87 -1.25
N GLN A 215 3.19 -2.55 -0.53
CA GLN A 215 1.78 -2.18 -0.45
C GLN A 215 1.63 -0.76 0.09
N MET A 216 2.32 -0.49 1.21
CA MET A 216 2.23 0.81 1.86
C MET A 216 2.71 1.95 0.97
N LEU A 217 3.87 1.80 0.32
CA LEU A 217 4.43 2.84 -0.53
C LEU A 217 3.59 3.05 -1.79
N LYS A 218 3.07 1.96 -2.38
CA LYS A 218 2.20 2.05 -3.55
C LYS A 218 0.89 2.77 -3.21
N ASP A 219 0.21 2.38 -2.14
CA ASP A 219 -1.06 3.00 -1.74
C ASP A 219 -0.90 4.46 -1.33
N ALA A 220 0.27 4.84 -0.78
CA ALA A 220 0.60 6.24 -0.50
C ALA A 220 0.91 7.07 -1.76
N GLY A 221 0.99 6.46 -2.94
CA GLY A 221 1.21 7.16 -4.21
C GLY A 221 2.68 7.42 -4.57
N VAL A 222 3.63 6.70 -3.94
CA VAL A 222 5.06 6.77 -4.26
C VAL A 222 5.33 6.16 -5.64
N ASP A 223 6.03 6.90 -6.50
CA ASP A 223 6.34 6.46 -7.87
C ASP A 223 7.63 5.68 -7.97
N PHE A 224 8.61 5.96 -7.09
CA PHE A 224 9.89 5.25 -7.09
C PHE A 224 10.56 5.23 -5.72
N ILE A 225 11.37 4.20 -5.49
CA ILE A 225 12.23 4.08 -4.32
C ILE A 225 13.70 4.17 -4.75
N VAL A 226 14.51 4.78 -3.91
CA VAL A 226 15.94 4.96 -4.16
C VAL A 226 16.72 4.25 -3.07
N PHE A 227 17.40 3.17 -3.43
CA PHE A 227 18.21 2.39 -2.51
C PHE A 227 19.46 3.15 -2.08
N ASP A 228 19.69 3.16 -0.77
CA ASP A 228 20.92 3.67 -0.18
C ASP A 228 22.11 2.76 -0.52
N ALA A 229 22.99 3.26 -1.39
CA ALA A 229 24.33 2.74 -1.63
C ALA A 229 25.39 3.83 -1.45
N THR A 230 25.08 4.86 -0.65
CA THR A 230 25.91 6.08 -0.50
C THR A 230 27.27 5.80 0.15
N ASN A 231 27.39 4.72 0.91
CA ASN A 231 28.61 4.26 1.58
C ASN A 231 29.37 3.15 0.80
N GLY A 232 28.94 2.81 -0.42
CA GLY A 232 29.61 1.85 -1.30
C GLY A 232 29.19 0.38 -1.12
N PHE A 233 28.23 0.09 -0.24
CA PHE A 233 27.59 -1.21 -0.13
C PHE A 233 26.32 -1.24 -0.98
N THR A 234 26.20 -2.23 -1.87
CA THR A 234 25.09 -2.33 -2.83
C THR A 234 23.92 -3.17 -2.34
N TYR A 235 24.13 -3.97 -1.29
CA TYR A 235 23.14 -4.90 -0.73
C TYR A 235 22.46 -5.79 -1.79
N THR A 236 23.26 -6.25 -2.76
CA THR A 236 22.76 -6.90 -4.00
C THR A 236 21.77 -8.03 -3.76
N GLU A 237 22.00 -8.89 -2.76
CA GLU A 237 21.07 -9.98 -2.44
C GLU A 237 19.69 -9.47 -1.97
N ARG A 238 19.66 -8.39 -1.18
CA ARG A 238 18.41 -7.75 -0.76
C ARG A 238 17.68 -7.11 -1.94
N VAL A 239 18.43 -6.55 -2.89
CA VAL A 239 17.87 -6.02 -4.14
C VAL A 239 17.24 -7.14 -4.98
N TYR A 240 17.87 -8.32 -5.06
CA TYR A 240 17.29 -9.45 -5.79
C TYR A 240 15.97 -9.93 -5.18
N GLU A 241 15.89 -10.03 -3.84
CA GLU A 241 14.65 -10.32 -3.12
C GLU A 241 13.56 -9.29 -3.42
N MET A 242 13.90 -8.00 -3.46
CA MET A 242 12.94 -6.95 -3.83
C MET A 242 12.52 -7.03 -5.30
N ILE A 243 13.43 -7.33 -6.23
CA ILE A 243 13.09 -7.52 -7.66
C ILE A 243 12.11 -8.68 -7.83
N GLU A 244 12.29 -9.78 -7.11
CA GLU A 244 11.36 -10.91 -7.15
C GLU A 244 9.95 -10.48 -6.75
N ILE A 245 9.81 -9.79 -5.62
CA ILE A 245 8.53 -9.29 -5.10
C ILE A 245 7.91 -8.26 -6.05
N TRP A 246 8.69 -7.28 -6.51
CA TRP A 246 8.21 -6.25 -7.43
C TRP A 246 7.78 -6.85 -8.78
N ASN A 247 8.54 -7.80 -9.32
CA ASN A 247 8.19 -8.48 -10.56
C ASN A 247 6.89 -9.27 -10.41
N GLU A 248 6.67 -9.93 -9.26
CA GLU A 248 5.41 -10.63 -8.99
C GLU A 248 4.21 -9.68 -9.08
N TYR A 249 4.26 -8.53 -8.41
CA TYR A 249 3.18 -7.55 -8.46
C TYR A 249 3.03 -6.91 -9.86
N TYR A 250 4.13 -6.65 -10.55
CA TYR A 250 4.10 -6.17 -11.93
C TYR A 250 3.43 -7.17 -12.88
N GLU A 251 3.71 -8.47 -12.74
CA GLU A 251 3.07 -9.53 -13.54
C GLU A 251 1.58 -9.67 -13.26
N LYS A 252 1.13 -9.28 -12.06
CA LYS A 252 -0.28 -9.14 -11.68
C LYS A 252 -0.93 -7.87 -12.24
N GLY A 253 -0.22 -7.07 -13.02
CA GLY A 253 -0.73 -5.84 -13.65
C GLY A 253 -0.75 -4.63 -12.72
N ILE A 254 -0.09 -4.69 -11.55
CA ILE A 254 0.03 -3.56 -10.64
C ILE A 254 1.12 -2.63 -11.16
N ASP A 255 0.81 -1.34 -11.19
CA ASP A 255 1.79 -0.30 -11.45
C ASP A 255 2.73 -0.13 -10.25
N VAL A 256 3.89 -0.77 -10.29
CA VAL A 256 4.82 -0.86 -9.15
C VAL A 256 5.64 0.43 -8.96
N PRO A 257 5.94 0.87 -7.72
CA PRO A 257 6.94 1.91 -7.50
C PRO A 257 8.27 1.47 -8.09
N GLN A 258 8.85 2.27 -8.99
CA GLN A 258 10.05 1.86 -9.70
C GLN A 258 11.32 1.96 -8.83
N LEU A 259 12.41 1.32 -9.25
CA LEU A 259 13.63 1.15 -8.47
C LEU A 259 14.78 2.01 -9.04
N ALA A 260 15.53 2.66 -8.15
CA ALA A 260 16.76 3.40 -8.46
C ALA A 260 17.79 3.28 -7.33
N PHE A 261 19.00 3.81 -7.55
CA PHE A 261 20.09 3.78 -6.58
C PHE A 261 20.65 5.18 -6.32
N TYR A 262 21.11 5.41 -5.09
CA TYR A 262 21.92 6.57 -4.72
C TYR A 262 23.31 6.11 -4.27
N THR A 263 24.36 6.59 -4.94
CA THR A 263 25.77 6.41 -4.56
C THR A 263 26.43 7.75 -4.23
N ASN A 264 27.47 7.75 -3.38
CA ASN A 264 28.20 8.97 -3.02
C ASN A 264 29.70 8.71 -2.78
N SER A 265 30.02 7.84 -1.82
CA SER A 265 31.40 7.43 -1.53
C SER A 265 31.87 6.38 -2.54
N ASN A 266 33.05 6.56 -3.14
CA ASN A 266 33.58 5.66 -4.17
C ASN A 266 32.52 5.37 -5.25
N SER A 267 31.85 6.44 -5.68
CA SER A 267 30.60 6.39 -6.44
C SER A 267 30.80 5.71 -7.79
N GLY A 268 31.88 6.00 -8.51
CA GLY A 268 32.16 5.37 -9.82
C GLY A 268 32.24 3.85 -9.74
N ALA A 269 33.01 3.31 -8.79
CA ALA A 269 33.14 1.88 -8.59
C ALA A 269 31.84 1.24 -8.07
N THR A 270 31.09 1.95 -7.22
CA THR A 270 29.79 1.49 -6.71
C THR A 270 28.75 1.41 -7.82
N MET A 271 28.64 2.44 -8.67
CA MET A 271 27.76 2.44 -9.85
C MET A 271 28.14 1.32 -10.83
N ARG A 272 29.44 1.09 -11.04
CA ARG A 272 29.92 -0.04 -11.85
C ARG A 272 29.46 -1.38 -11.28
N ASN A 273 29.62 -1.59 -9.97
CA ASN A 273 29.16 -2.82 -9.32
C ASN A 273 27.64 -3.00 -9.45
N ILE A 274 26.85 -1.94 -9.24
CA ILE A 274 25.40 -1.95 -9.42
C ILE A 274 25.04 -2.31 -10.87
N TYR A 275 25.70 -1.69 -11.84
CA TYR A 275 25.46 -1.98 -13.25
C TYR A 275 25.75 -3.44 -13.58
N ASP A 276 26.94 -3.95 -13.24
CA ASP A 276 27.35 -5.31 -13.60
C ASP A 276 26.50 -6.38 -12.90
N GLN A 277 26.19 -6.20 -11.61
CA GLN A 277 25.50 -7.20 -10.80
C GLN A 277 23.98 -7.17 -10.94
N ILE A 278 23.39 -6.02 -11.28
CA ILE A 278 21.94 -5.83 -11.25
C ILE A 278 21.41 -5.46 -12.63
N TYR A 279 21.84 -4.33 -13.21
CA TYR A 279 21.26 -3.84 -14.47
C TYR A 279 21.70 -4.64 -15.70
N ASN A 280 22.93 -5.13 -15.74
CA ASN A 280 23.54 -5.84 -16.87
C ASN A 280 23.79 -7.34 -16.57
N ASN A 281 23.15 -7.86 -15.52
CA ASN A 281 23.26 -9.27 -15.16
C ASN A 281 22.38 -10.13 -16.06
N ALA A 282 23.01 -10.98 -16.89
CA ALA A 282 22.32 -11.82 -17.84
C ALA A 282 21.43 -12.89 -17.19
N ASP A 283 21.85 -13.44 -16.05
CA ASP A 283 21.08 -14.46 -15.33
C ASP A 283 19.85 -13.84 -14.69
N LEU A 284 19.99 -12.64 -14.10
CA LEU A 284 18.87 -11.90 -13.51
C LEU A 284 17.85 -11.50 -14.59
N ARG A 285 18.30 -10.98 -15.74
CA ARG A 285 17.44 -10.66 -16.89
C ARG A 285 16.73 -11.89 -17.45
N LYS A 286 17.38 -13.06 -17.41
CA LYS A 286 16.78 -14.31 -17.83
C LYS A 286 15.71 -14.80 -16.83
N ALA A 287 15.94 -14.60 -15.54
CA ALA A 287 14.98 -14.94 -14.48
C ALA A 287 13.76 -14.01 -14.48
N TYR A 288 13.97 -12.71 -14.76
CA TYR A 288 12.94 -11.68 -14.74
C TYR A 288 12.88 -10.95 -16.10
N PRO A 289 12.12 -11.44 -17.09
CA PRO A 289 12.04 -10.84 -18.42
C PRO A 289 11.52 -9.40 -18.43
N ASN A 290 10.75 -9.00 -17.40
CA ASN A 290 10.20 -7.66 -17.25
C ASN A 290 11.11 -6.71 -16.45
N LEU A 291 12.34 -7.11 -16.12
CA LEU A 291 13.24 -6.35 -15.24
C LEU A 291 13.41 -4.88 -15.65
N ASP A 292 13.48 -4.58 -16.95
CA ASP A 292 13.64 -3.21 -17.46
C ASP A 292 12.43 -2.30 -17.17
N LYS A 293 11.27 -2.86 -16.80
CA LYS A 293 10.06 -2.13 -16.41
C LYS A 293 10.09 -1.69 -14.95
N LEU A 294 10.91 -2.36 -14.14
CA LEU A 294 11.04 -2.06 -12.72
C LEU A 294 11.95 -0.86 -12.47
N TRP A 295 12.77 -0.43 -13.44
CA TRP A 295 13.70 0.68 -13.26
C TRP A 295 13.03 2.05 -13.42
N PHE A 296 13.30 2.95 -12.49
CA PHE A 296 12.86 4.34 -12.63
C PHE A 296 13.67 5.00 -13.74
N ASN A 297 12.99 5.40 -14.81
CA ASN A 297 13.62 6.04 -15.96
C ASN A 297 13.45 7.55 -15.87
N TRP A 298 14.55 8.29 -16.01
CA TRP A 298 14.55 9.74 -16.13
C TRP A 298 15.21 10.15 -17.44
N ASN A 299 14.60 11.07 -18.20
CA ASN A 299 15.08 11.51 -19.52
C ASN A 299 15.37 10.34 -20.49
N GLY A 300 14.54 9.28 -20.45
CA GLY A 300 14.58 8.16 -21.39
C GLY A 300 15.60 7.05 -21.07
N LYS A 301 16.27 7.10 -19.92
CA LYS A 301 17.20 6.06 -19.45
C LYS A 301 16.97 5.75 -17.97
N PRO A 302 17.42 4.58 -17.47
CA PRO A 302 17.43 4.31 -16.04
C PRO A 302 18.16 5.41 -15.27
N MET A 303 17.58 5.88 -14.18
CA MET A 303 18.20 6.90 -13.33
C MET A 303 19.10 6.26 -12.28
N ILE A 304 20.27 6.87 -12.06
CA ILE A 304 21.11 6.60 -10.90
C ILE A 304 21.61 7.94 -10.34
N VAL A 305 21.67 8.07 -9.02
CA VAL A 305 22.30 9.22 -8.37
C VAL A 305 23.74 8.87 -8.02
N GLY A 306 24.69 9.72 -8.40
CA GLY A 306 26.11 9.46 -8.18
C GLY A 306 27.01 10.62 -8.58
N VAL A 307 28.31 10.47 -8.36
CA VAL A 307 29.33 11.45 -8.77
C VAL A 307 29.71 11.15 -10.21
N SER A 308 29.15 11.87 -11.18
CA SER A 308 29.30 11.50 -12.60
C SER A 308 30.75 11.59 -13.10
N ALA A 309 31.57 12.44 -12.46
CA ALA A 309 32.99 12.57 -12.77
C ALA A 309 33.77 11.26 -12.53
N GLU A 310 33.28 10.39 -11.64
CA GLU A 310 33.88 9.08 -11.36
C GLU A 310 33.34 7.97 -12.28
N ALA A 311 32.26 8.22 -13.02
CA ALA A 311 31.66 7.24 -13.93
C ALA A 311 32.46 7.11 -15.24
N ASP A 312 32.61 5.88 -15.72
CA ASP A 312 33.14 5.60 -17.06
C ASP A 312 32.09 5.86 -18.18
N ASP A 313 32.54 5.79 -19.43
CA ASP A 313 31.73 6.14 -20.60
C ASP A 313 30.53 5.21 -20.82
N GLU A 314 30.63 3.92 -20.43
CA GLU A 314 29.53 2.98 -20.57
C GLU A 314 28.42 3.31 -19.57
N LEU A 315 28.78 3.60 -18.31
CA LEU A 315 27.81 4.03 -17.29
C LEU A 315 27.11 5.34 -17.70
N LYS A 316 27.87 6.32 -18.21
CA LYS A 316 27.33 7.59 -18.74
C LYS A 316 26.41 7.38 -19.96
N SER A 317 26.67 6.34 -20.74
CA SER A 317 25.83 5.97 -21.88
C SER A 317 24.56 5.25 -21.44
N TYR A 318 24.63 4.39 -20.43
CA TYR A 318 23.50 3.58 -19.97
C TYR A 318 22.53 4.36 -19.08
N PHE A 319 23.04 5.10 -18.10
CA PHE A 319 22.22 5.82 -17.12
C PHE A 319 21.96 7.28 -17.48
N THR A 320 20.85 7.81 -16.99
CA THR A 320 20.74 9.22 -16.64
C THR A 320 21.34 9.40 -15.25
N ILE A 321 22.56 9.94 -15.19
CA ILE A 321 23.25 10.19 -13.92
C ILE A 321 22.82 11.55 -13.38
N LYS A 322 22.11 11.54 -12.25
CA LYS A 322 21.87 12.74 -11.44
C LYS A 322 23.03 12.93 -10.48
N GLU A 323 23.52 14.14 -10.32
CA GLU A 323 24.68 14.38 -9.44
C GLU A 323 24.30 14.16 -7.98
N SER A 324 25.08 13.38 -7.24
CA SER A 324 24.96 13.32 -5.79
C SER A 324 25.10 14.72 -5.21
N GLN A 325 24.04 15.21 -4.56
CA GLN A 325 24.10 16.43 -3.80
C GLN A 325 24.06 16.08 -2.31
N TRP A 326 25.26 15.91 -1.75
CA TRP A 326 25.44 15.72 -0.31
C TRP A 326 25.15 17.05 0.43
N PRO A 327 24.55 17.02 1.63
CA PRO A 327 23.92 18.19 2.25
C PRO A 327 24.90 19.26 2.72
N ASN A 328 26.16 18.90 2.93
CA ASN A 328 27.24 19.80 3.33
C ASN A 328 28.25 20.07 2.19
N ALA A 329 27.99 19.56 0.99
CA ALA A 329 28.80 19.86 -0.18
C ALA A 329 28.36 21.20 -0.79
N GLU A 330 29.26 21.81 -1.55
CA GLU A 330 28.88 22.91 -2.43
C GLU A 330 27.81 22.43 -3.42
N ARG A 331 26.93 23.35 -3.82
CA ARG A 331 25.88 23.01 -4.79
C ARG A 331 26.54 22.67 -6.12
N THR A 332 26.09 21.60 -6.77
CA THR A 332 26.64 21.19 -8.06
C THR A 332 26.37 22.23 -9.16
N ASP A 333 27.42 22.59 -9.91
CA ASP A 333 27.54 23.82 -10.72
C ASP A 333 26.51 24.02 -11.84
N ASN A 334 25.75 22.98 -12.20
CA ASN A 334 24.79 23.01 -13.31
C ASN A 334 23.33 22.76 -12.88
N GLY A 335 23.06 22.66 -11.57
CA GLY A 335 21.72 22.34 -11.07
C GLY A 335 21.28 20.88 -11.27
N ASN A 336 22.12 20.01 -11.85
CA ASN A 336 21.82 18.58 -12.04
C ASN A 336 21.87 17.75 -10.73
N GLY A 337 22.11 18.40 -9.59
CA GLY A 337 22.07 17.77 -8.27
C GLY A 337 20.75 17.05 -8.00
N PHE A 338 20.84 15.97 -7.23
CA PHE A 338 19.72 15.29 -6.62
C PHE A 338 19.98 15.30 -5.11
N PRO A 339 19.30 16.18 -4.36
CA PRO A 339 19.58 16.38 -2.95
C PRO A 339 19.19 15.15 -2.14
N TRP A 340 20.14 14.65 -1.34
CA TRP A 340 19.81 13.66 -0.30
C TRP A 340 18.93 14.28 0.77
N MET A 341 19.28 15.49 1.22
CA MET A 341 18.56 16.26 2.25
C MET A 341 19.07 17.71 2.26
N GLU A 342 18.25 18.68 2.71
CA GLU A 342 18.61 20.10 2.71
C GLU A 342 19.07 20.62 4.09
N PHE A 343 20.35 20.98 4.24
CA PHE A 343 20.86 21.58 5.49
C PHE A 343 20.85 23.11 5.50
N GLY A 344 21.38 23.73 4.45
CA GLY A 344 21.71 25.16 4.43
C GLY A 344 20.76 26.08 3.64
N ARG A 345 19.89 25.54 2.78
CA ARG A 345 19.09 26.32 1.81
C ARG A 345 17.58 26.11 1.94
N LEU A 346 17.13 25.73 3.14
CA LEU A 346 15.73 25.41 3.40
C LEU A 346 14.78 26.53 3.03
N LEU A 347 13.64 26.13 2.46
CA LEU A 347 12.52 27.00 2.14
C LEU A 347 12.94 28.22 1.29
N THR A 348 13.96 28.02 0.43
CA THR A 348 14.40 29.00 -0.57
C THR A 348 14.49 28.34 -1.94
N GLU A 349 14.46 29.15 -3.00
CA GLU A 349 14.65 28.68 -4.39
C GLU A 349 15.96 27.90 -4.58
N ASP A 350 16.96 28.14 -3.72
CA ASP A 350 18.22 27.40 -3.72
C ASP A 350 18.10 25.94 -3.27
N ALA A 351 16.93 25.49 -2.78
CA ALA A 351 16.62 24.08 -2.53
C ALA A 351 16.00 23.37 -3.76
N VAL A 352 15.69 24.10 -4.84
CA VAL A 352 15.15 23.53 -6.07
C VAL A 352 16.28 23.23 -7.05
N TYR A 353 16.33 21.98 -7.52
CA TYR A 353 17.33 21.48 -8.46
C TYR A 353 16.70 21.21 -9.83
N GLY A 354 17.50 21.35 -10.88
CA GLY A 354 17.11 21.06 -12.25
C GLY A 354 18.08 21.67 -13.26
N VAL A 355 17.96 21.22 -14.52
CA VAL A 355 18.79 21.69 -15.64
C VAL A 355 17.92 22.37 -16.70
N ASP A 356 18.52 23.21 -17.54
CA ASP A 356 17.85 23.84 -18.69
C ASP A 356 16.57 24.61 -18.34
N GLY A 357 16.52 25.19 -17.14
CA GLY A 357 15.37 25.94 -16.63
C GLY A 357 14.22 25.06 -16.10
N ARG A 358 14.36 23.74 -16.10
CA ARG A 358 13.43 22.83 -15.42
C ARG A 358 13.61 22.91 -13.92
N ARG A 359 12.51 22.76 -13.18
CA ARG A 359 12.50 22.58 -11.73
C ARG A 359 12.28 21.10 -11.48
N GLU A 360 13.34 20.31 -11.47
CA GLU A 360 13.25 18.85 -11.50
C GLU A 360 12.97 18.22 -10.15
N VAL A 361 13.70 18.60 -9.10
CA VAL A 361 13.61 17.91 -7.81
C VAL A 361 13.85 18.84 -6.64
N ILE A 362 13.11 18.59 -5.56
CA ILE A 362 13.32 19.15 -4.22
C ILE A 362 13.24 18.01 -3.20
N SER A 363 14.10 18.03 -2.19
CA SER A 363 14.05 17.05 -1.09
C SER A 363 13.27 17.58 0.10
N VAL A 364 12.48 16.72 0.72
CA VAL A 364 11.75 16.96 1.98
C VAL A 364 12.09 15.87 2.99
N SER A 365 12.06 16.19 4.28
CA SER A 365 12.37 15.23 5.35
C SER A 365 11.62 15.55 6.64
N VAL A 366 11.22 14.52 7.38
CA VAL A 366 10.60 14.72 8.70
C VAL A 366 11.57 15.28 9.74
N ALA A 367 12.88 15.05 9.61
CA ALA A 367 13.89 15.61 10.51
C ALA A 367 15.26 15.71 9.82
N GLN A 368 16.07 16.71 10.20
CA GLN A 368 17.38 16.98 9.64
C GLN A 368 18.41 17.28 10.73
N HIS A 369 19.48 16.49 10.83
CA HIS A 369 20.65 16.76 11.68
C HIS A 369 21.55 17.90 11.13
N SER A 370 20.92 18.98 10.68
CA SER A 370 21.50 20.03 9.85
C SER A 370 22.48 20.96 10.57
N THR A 371 22.34 21.13 11.88
CA THR A 371 23.15 22.08 12.66
C THR A 371 24.37 21.40 13.27
N THR A 372 24.19 20.19 13.79
CA THR A 372 25.24 19.48 14.54
C THR A 372 25.88 18.36 13.73
N SER A 373 25.25 17.94 12.63
CA SER A 373 25.58 16.74 11.87
C SER A 373 25.49 15.44 12.69
N ARG A 374 24.76 15.43 13.80
CA ARG A 374 24.56 14.26 14.67
C ARG A 374 23.29 14.36 15.52
N PHE A 375 22.29 13.54 15.23
CA PHE A 375 21.01 13.63 15.95
C PHE A 375 21.10 13.40 17.47
N SER A 376 22.06 12.60 17.93
CA SER A 376 22.30 12.41 19.37
C SER A 376 22.65 13.71 20.11
N ALA A 377 23.26 14.70 19.46
CA ALA A 377 23.52 16.00 20.09
C ALA A 377 22.23 16.74 20.42
N THR A 378 21.27 16.75 19.50
CA THR A 378 19.96 17.37 19.72
C THR A 378 19.11 16.55 20.68
N ALA A 379 19.19 15.23 20.61
CA ALA A 379 18.47 14.35 21.54
C ALA A 379 18.92 14.53 23.00
N TRP A 380 20.22 14.69 23.26
CA TRP A 380 20.77 14.48 24.61
C TRP A 380 21.73 15.56 25.12
N TYR A 381 22.30 16.39 24.25
CA TYR A 381 23.41 17.30 24.61
C TYR A 381 23.15 18.77 24.26
N GLY A 382 21.88 19.15 24.03
CA GLY A 382 21.49 20.54 23.80
C GLY A 382 21.77 21.06 22.37
N GLY A 383 21.95 20.15 21.42
CA GLY A 383 21.92 20.48 19.99
C GLY A 383 20.58 21.04 19.56
N ASN A 384 20.55 21.71 18.40
CA ASN A 384 19.34 22.33 17.85
C ASN A 384 19.20 22.00 16.36
N ASP A 385 19.33 20.73 16.03
CA ASP A 385 18.93 20.21 14.73
C ASP A 385 17.41 20.33 14.54
N ARG A 386 16.96 20.23 13.30
CA ARG A 386 15.53 20.31 12.96
C ARG A 386 14.94 18.93 13.19
N THR A 387 14.24 18.74 14.30
CA THR A 387 13.60 17.46 14.63
C THR A 387 12.23 17.37 13.96
N ARG A 388 11.48 16.30 14.21
CA ARG A 388 10.09 16.19 13.74
C ARG A 388 9.19 17.28 14.30
N SER A 389 9.48 17.71 15.53
CA SER A 389 8.81 18.81 16.22
C SER A 389 9.27 20.22 15.79
N TRP A 390 10.17 20.35 14.81
CA TRP A 390 10.65 21.65 14.38
C TRP A 390 9.59 22.43 13.61
N HIS A 391 9.35 23.67 14.00
CA HIS A 391 8.55 24.64 13.24
C HIS A 391 8.83 26.07 13.67
N ASN A 392 8.56 27.03 12.81
CA ASN A 392 8.74 28.47 13.06
C ASN A 392 10.14 28.84 13.60
N GLY A 393 11.17 28.08 13.18
CA GLY A 393 12.57 28.35 13.53
C GLY A 393 13.07 27.73 14.85
N ALA A 394 12.29 26.86 15.51
CA ALA A 394 12.72 26.14 16.71
C ALA A 394 12.04 24.76 16.86
N ASN A 395 12.58 23.89 17.72
CA ASN A 395 11.90 22.65 18.12
C ASN A 395 10.80 22.94 19.15
N ASP A 396 9.59 22.47 18.92
CA ASP A 396 8.52 22.47 19.93
C ASP A 396 8.84 21.43 21.01
N THR A 397 8.90 21.89 22.26
CA THR A 397 9.22 21.07 23.42
C THR A 397 7.99 20.69 24.24
N SER A 398 6.78 20.96 23.74
CA SER A 398 5.55 20.51 24.38
C SER A 398 5.41 18.99 24.33
N ASP A 399 4.79 18.41 25.35
CA ASP A 399 4.61 16.96 25.46
C ASP A 399 3.81 16.46 24.25
N GLY A 400 4.39 15.52 23.48
CA GLY A 400 3.77 14.93 22.30
C GLY A 400 3.93 15.73 21.00
N ALA A 401 4.70 16.82 20.98
CA ALA A 401 4.97 17.58 19.76
C ALA A 401 5.56 16.73 18.62
N GLU A 402 6.29 15.66 18.96
CA GLU A 402 6.84 14.69 18.01
C GLU A 402 5.79 13.82 17.31
N GLN A 403 4.49 13.98 17.61
CA GLN A 403 3.41 13.27 16.91
C GLN A 403 2.94 13.99 15.65
N TYR A 404 3.15 15.32 15.56
CA TYR A 404 2.48 16.18 14.58
C TYR A 404 3.26 16.37 13.26
N GLY A 405 4.57 16.17 13.27
CA GLY A 405 5.39 16.25 12.06
C GLY A 405 5.46 17.65 11.43
N TYR A 406 5.50 18.70 12.25
CA TYR A 406 5.50 20.08 11.77
C TYR A 406 6.63 20.41 10.79
N ASN A 407 7.81 19.83 10.98
CA ASN A 407 8.95 20.05 10.08
C ASN A 407 8.69 19.50 8.68
N PHE A 408 7.87 18.45 8.60
CA PHE A 408 7.51 17.83 7.33
C PHE A 408 6.49 18.69 6.58
N ASP A 409 5.50 19.23 7.29
CA ASP A 409 4.50 20.15 6.73
C ASP A 409 5.16 21.40 6.16
N GLU A 410 6.04 22.08 6.91
CA GLU A 410 6.74 23.28 6.43
C GLU A 410 7.53 23.01 5.14
N GLN A 411 8.20 21.86 5.06
CA GLN A 411 8.96 21.48 3.87
C GLN A 411 8.07 21.12 2.69
N PHE A 412 6.98 20.38 2.92
CA PHE A 412 6.05 20.07 1.86
C PHE A 412 5.29 21.29 1.36
N ASP A 413 4.84 22.19 2.24
CA ASP A 413 4.18 23.45 1.87
C ASP A 413 5.06 24.23 0.89
N PHE A 414 6.34 24.35 1.22
CA PHE A 414 7.30 24.98 0.34
C PHE A 414 7.49 24.21 -0.96
N ALA A 415 7.69 22.89 -0.91
CA ALA A 415 7.93 22.05 -2.07
C ALA A 415 6.77 22.06 -3.08
N ILE A 416 5.52 21.96 -2.59
CA ILE A 416 4.31 22.05 -3.41
C ILE A 416 4.23 23.43 -4.07
N ALA A 417 4.51 24.50 -3.33
CA ALA A 417 4.54 25.86 -3.88
C ALA A 417 5.65 26.07 -4.93
N GLN A 418 6.70 25.24 -4.92
CA GLN A 418 7.77 25.29 -5.93
C GLN A 418 7.41 24.57 -7.23
N ASP A 419 6.30 23.82 -7.29
CA ASP A 419 5.82 23.20 -8.53
C ASP A 419 6.92 22.41 -9.27
N THR A 420 7.77 21.68 -8.54
CA THR A 420 8.84 20.86 -9.13
C THR A 420 8.27 19.67 -9.89
N GLU A 421 9.03 19.03 -10.77
CA GLU A 421 8.61 17.79 -11.46
C GLU A 421 8.60 16.61 -10.48
N MET A 422 9.49 16.65 -9.47
CA MET A 422 9.66 15.61 -8.46
C MET A 422 9.80 16.17 -7.04
N ILE A 423 9.23 15.45 -6.07
CA ILE A 423 9.58 15.57 -4.66
C ILE A 423 10.31 14.30 -4.23
N PHE A 424 11.41 14.44 -3.49
CA PHE A 424 12.17 13.32 -2.94
C PHE A 424 12.12 13.32 -1.41
N ILE A 425 11.63 12.24 -0.82
CA ILE A 425 11.42 12.11 0.62
C ILE A 425 12.58 11.34 1.24
N THR A 426 13.16 11.89 2.31
CA THR A 426 14.27 11.25 3.04
C THR A 426 13.85 11.04 4.50
N GLY A 427 13.49 9.82 4.93
CA GLY A 427 13.39 8.57 4.17
C GLY A 427 12.44 7.54 4.81
N TRP A 428 12.36 6.33 4.23
CA TRP A 428 11.34 5.33 4.58
C TRP A 428 11.60 4.56 5.86
N ASN A 429 12.74 3.86 5.98
CA ASN A 429 12.97 2.81 6.99
C ASN A 429 14.36 2.83 7.67
N GLU A 430 14.91 4.01 8.00
CA GLU A 430 16.21 4.09 8.68
C GLU A 430 16.13 3.88 10.20
N TRP A 431 15.77 2.65 10.58
CA TRP A 431 15.56 2.31 11.99
C TRP A 431 16.81 2.34 12.86
N VAL A 432 17.97 2.04 12.28
CA VAL A 432 19.20 1.85 13.05
C VAL A 432 20.27 2.89 12.71
N ALA A 433 21.08 3.24 13.70
CA ALA A 433 22.35 3.93 13.48
C ALA A 433 23.49 3.23 14.22
N GLN A 434 24.67 3.24 13.63
CA GLN A 434 25.87 2.75 14.29
C GLN A 434 26.31 3.68 15.41
N ARG A 435 26.56 3.14 16.60
CA ARG A 435 27.17 3.88 17.71
C ARG A 435 28.62 4.24 17.36
N GLN A 436 28.91 5.53 17.29
CA GLN A 436 30.22 6.04 16.93
C GLN A 436 31.16 6.15 18.13
N SER A 437 32.44 6.41 17.85
CA SER A 437 33.44 6.55 18.93
C SER A 437 33.16 7.78 19.80
N PRO A 438 33.16 7.62 21.14
CA PRO A 438 32.97 8.75 22.08
C PRO A 438 34.09 9.79 22.02
N THR A 439 35.20 9.47 21.36
CA THR A 439 36.35 10.37 21.23
C THR A 439 36.22 11.36 20.08
N MET A 440 35.25 11.16 19.17
CA MET A 440 35.04 12.06 18.04
C MET A 440 34.53 13.44 18.48
N VAL A 441 33.76 13.50 19.57
CA VAL A 441 33.21 14.74 20.11
C VAL A 441 33.37 14.77 21.64
N PRO A 442 34.29 15.60 22.18
CA PRO A 442 34.47 15.73 23.62
C PRO A 442 33.17 16.15 24.32
N GLY A 443 32.74 15.39 25.32
CA GLY A 443 31.53 15.67 26.12
C GLY A 443 30.29 14.89 25.69
N GLU A 444 30.34 14.15 24.57
CA GLU A 444 29.22 13.35 24.05
C GLU A 444 29.60 11.85 24.08
N PRO A 445 29.45 11.16 25.22
CA PRO A 445 29.96 9.80 25.39
C PRO A 445 29.16 8.76 24.59
N ILE A 446 27.91 9.06 24.21
CA ILE A 446 27.06 8.22 23.36
C ILE A 446 26.67 9.03 22.14
N LEU A 447 27.08 8.56 20.96
CA LEU A 447 27.07 9.33 19.73
C LEU A 447 26.46 8.52 18.58
N PHE A 448 25.41 9.09 18.00
CA PHE A 448 24.71 8.62 16.80
C PHE A 448 24.53 9.78 15.81
N ILE A 449 24.80 9.49 14.54
CA ILE A 449 24.76 10.48 13.45
C ILE A 449 23.32 10.58 12.89
N ASP A 450 22.84 9.48 12.30
CA ASP A 450 21.69 9.46 11.39
C ASP A 450 20.31 9.33 12.04
N CYS A 451 20.23 8.72 13.21
CA CYS A 451 19.01 8.64 14.03
C CYS A 451 19.37 8.35 15.49
N ALA A 452 18.56 8.83 16.44
CA ALA A 452 18.84 8.67 17.88
C ALA A 452 17.60 8.37 18.73
N THR A 453 16.49 9.05 18.48
CA THR A 453 15.22 8.94 19.25
C THR A 453 14.03 9.11 18.30
N PRO A 454 12.77 8.87 18.76
CA PRO A 454 11.59 9.12 17.93
C PRO A 454 11.54 10.53 17.36
N ASN A 455 11.88 11.57 18.12
CA ASN A 455 11.91 12.95 17.61
C ASN A 455 13.14 13.24 16.74
N CYS A 456 14.27 12.57 16.98
CA CYS A 456 15.53 12.78 16.27
C CYS A 456 15.85 11.61 15.32
N SER A 457 15.00 11.43 14.31
CA SER A 457 15.14 10.44 13.23
C SER A 457 14.37 10.92 12.00
N ARG A 458 14.88 10.63 10.80
CA ARG A 458 14.25 11.00 9.52
C ARG A 458 13.34 9.90 8.93
N ASP A 459 13.13 8.85 9.70
CA ASP A 459 12.40 7.64 9.34
C ASP A 459 10.87 7.86 9.26
N ILE A 460 10.16 7.29 8.31
CA ILE A 460 8.70 7.52 8.14
C ILE A 460 7.90 6.24 8.34
N GLU A 461 8.55 5.07 8.33
CA GLU A 461 7.91 3.79 8.58
C GLU A 461 7.20 3.80 9.95
N PRO A 462 5.98 3.23 10.04
CA PRO A 462 5.24 3.18 11.28
C PRO A 462 6.01 2.52 12.42
N MET A 463 5.84 3.06 13.61
CA MET A 463 6.44 2.53 14.83
C MET A 463 5.42 1.79 15.71
N SER A 464 5.90 0.87 16.54
CA SER A 464 5.10 0.26 17.59
C SER A 464 4.92 1.25 18.75
N GLY A 465 3.67 1.53 19.12
CA GLY A 465 3.34 2.60 20.07
C GLY A 465 3.69 3.98 19.54
N GLY A 466 4.02 4.93 20.44
CA GLY A 466 4.44 6.29 20.06
C GLY A 466 3.47 6.98 19.10
N PHE A 467 3.98 7.46 17.96
CA PHE A 467 3.18 8.12 16.92
C PHE A 467 2.52 7.16 15.93
N GLY A 468 2.70 5.83 16.09
CA GLY A 468 2.12 4.83 15.18
C GLY A 468 2.50 5.09 13.72
N ASP A 469 1.48 5.29 12.89
CA ASP A 469 1.55 5.56 11.45
C ASP A 469 1.31 7.03 11.06
N ASN A 470 1.32 7.99 12.00
CA ASN A 470 1.03 9.39 11.70
C ASN A 470 1.90 9.98 10.57
N TYR A 471 3.19 9.64 10.53
CA TYR A 471 4.10 10.12 9.48
C TYR A 471 3.84 9.47 8.12
N TYR A 472 3.44 8.19 8.12
CA TYR A 472 3.04 7.50 6.91
C TYR A 472 1.75 8.09 6.33
N MET A 473 0.76 8.34 7.17
CA MET A 473 -0.50 8.96 6.73
C MET A 473 -0.32 10.42 6.32
N GLN A 474 0.51 11.20 7.04
CA GLN A 474 0.91 12.54 6.63
C GLN A 474 1.61 12.51 5.27
N MET A 475 2.54 11.57 5.04
CA MET A 475 3.16 11.41 3.73
C MET A 475 2.11 11.17 2.62
N ALA A 476 1.16 10.25 2.83
CA ALA A 476 0.12 9.96 1.85
C ALA A 476 -0.78 11.18 1.58
N GLU A 477 -1.17 11.92 2.62
CA GLU A 477 -1.91 13.18 2.53
C GLU A 477 -1.17 14.20 1.65
N ARG A 478 0.11 14.47 1.97
CA ARG A 478 0.93 15.45 1.26
C ARG A 478 1.24 15.05 -0.18
N ILE A 479 1.39 13.74 -0.46
CA ILE A 479 1.52 13.23 -1.82
C ILE A 479 0.22 13.45 -2.61
N ALA A 480 -0.94 13.19 -2.01
CA ALA A 480 -2.24 13.43 -2.65
C ALA A 480 -2.49 14.92 -2.92
N GLU A 481 -2.01 15.84 -2.08
CA GLU A 481 -2.06 17.28 -2.38
C GLU A 481 -1.17 17.66 -3.58
N TYR A 482 0.04 17.11 -3.64
CA TYR A 482 1.01 17.42 -4.69
C TYR A 482 0.63 16.83 -6.06
N LYS A 483 0.17 15.58 -6.05
CA LYS A 483 -0.14 14.81 -7.27
C LYS A 483 -1.61 14.82 -7.64
N GLY A 484 -2.50 15.13 -6.71
CA GLY A 484 -3.91 14.78 -6.80
C GLY A 484 -4.16 13.32 -6.39
N SER A 485 -5.43 12.95 -6.24
CA SER A 485 -5.89 11.59 -5.98
C SER A 485 -6.40 10.92 -7.26
N ALA A 486 -6.51 9.59 -7.26
CA ALA A 486 -7.26 8.89 -8.28
C ALA A 486 -8.72 9.40 -8.33
N LYS A 487 -9.38 9.23 -9.47
CA LYS A 487 -10.81 9.54 -9.61
C LYS A 487 -11.65 8.55 -8.82
N ARG A 488 -12.83 8.97 -8.37
CA ARG A 488 -13.79 8.08 -7.69
C ARG A 488 -14.29 7.00 -8.66
N VAL A 489 -14.78 5.87 -8.14
CA VAL A 489 -15.48 4.88 -8.98
C VAL A 489 -16.92 5.31 -9.24
N ASN A 490 -17.52 4.79 -10.32
CA ASN A 490 -18.93 5.03 -10.60
C ASN A 490 -19.80 4.19 -9.65
N THR A 491 -20.70 4.84 -8.90
CA THR A 491 -21.61 4.15 -7.96
C THR A 491 -22.77 3.41 -8.63
N GLY A 492 -22.92 3.55 -9.96
CA GLY A 492 -23.96 2.90 -10.74
C GLY A 492 -25.38 3.45 -10.48
N ARG A 493 -26.36 2.75 -11.04
CA ARG A 493 -27.79 3.02 -10.80
C ARG A 493 -28.25 2.41 -9.48
N ASN A 494 -29.45 2.78 -9.05
CA ASN A 494 -30.11 2.06 -7.95
C ASN A 494 -30.47 0.65 -8.39
N VAL A 495 -30.00 -0.33 -7.63
CA VAL A 495 -30.30 -1.74 -7.80
C VAL A 495 -30.55 -2.40 -6.46
N THR A 496 -31.39 -3.43 -6.47
CA THR A 496 -31.60 -4.33 -5.32
C THR A 496 -30.93 -5.67 -5.62
N ILE A 497 -30.04 -6.10 -4.71
CA ILE A 497 -29.43 -7.44 -4.71
C ILE A 497 -30.29 -8.37 -3.83
N ASP A 498 -30.65 -9.54 -4.36
CA ASP A 498 -31.19 -10.61 -3.54
C ASP A 498 -30.05 -11.35 -2.82
N VAL A 499 -29.83 -11.02 -1.54
CA VAL A 499 -28.79 -11.65 -0.70
C VAL A 499 -29.09 -13.15 -0.46
N GLY A 500 -30.34 -13.59 -0.57
CA GLY A 500 -30.66 -15.02 -0.52
C GLY A 500 -30.34 -15.75 -1.83
N GLY A 501 -30.09 -15.03 -2.91
CA GLY A 501 -29.95 -15.56 -4.26
C GLY A 501 -28.51 -15.91 -4.67
N SER A 502 -28.29 -16.00 -5.98
CA SER A 502 -26.99 -16.33 -6.59
C SER A 502 -26.04 -15.13 -6.59
N PHE A 503 -24.74 -15.38 -6.37
CA PHE A 503 -23.69 -14.38 -6.50
C PHE A 503 -23.49 -13.86 -7.93
N ALA A 504 -24.01 -14.55 -8.95
CA ALA A 504 -23.94 -14.11 -10.36
C ALA A 504 -24.58 -12.74 -10.62
N GLN A 505 -25.44 -12.26 -9.72
CA GLN A 505 -25.97 -10.89 -9.74
C GLN A 505 -24.85 -9.84 -9.78
N TRP A 506 -23.71 -10.13 -9.15
CA TRP A 506 -22.53 -9.25 -9.10
C TRP A 506 -21.74 -9.18 -10.41
N GLU A 507 -22.07 -10.01 -11.41
CA GLU A 507 -21.53 -9.95 -12.76
C GLU A 507 -22.37 -9.05 -13.71
N SER A 508 -23.34 -8.31 -13.18
CA SER A 508 -24.17 -7.39 -13.96
C SER A 508 -23.42 -6.09 -14.28
N ASP A 509 -23.56 -5.61 -15.51
CA ASP A 509 -23.03 -4.31 -15.97
C ASP A 509 -23.60 -3.10 -15.22
N GLU A 510 -24.71 -3.27 -14.47
CA GLU A 510 -25.28 -2.21 -13.64
C GLU A 510 -24.47 -1.95 -12.36
N ILE A 511 -23.57 -2.87 -11.99
CA ILE A 511 -22.70 -2.78 -10.81
C ILE A 511 -21.30 -2.35 -11.26
N THR A 512 -21.09 -1.04 -11.26
CA THR A 512 -19.88 -0.43 -11.82
C THR A 512 -18.77 -0.18 -10.81
N ALA A 513 -19.05 -0.21 -9.51
CA ALA A 513 -18.03 0.04 -8.48
C ALA A 513 -17.28 -1.26 -8.16
N VAL A 514 -16.05 -1.34 -8.67
CA VAL A 514 -15.15 -2.48 -8.53
C VAL A 514 -13.87 -2.06 -7.81
N TYR A 515 -13.43 -2.90 -6.88
CA TYR A 515 -12.22 -2.71 -6.10
C TYR A 515 -11.45 -4.03 -6.03
N THR A 516 -10.14 -3.96 -5.92
CA THR A 516 -9.22 -5.09 -5.86
C THR A 516 -8.17 -4.84 -4.79
N ASP A 517 -7.63 -5.94 -4.27
CA ASP A 517 -6.51 -5.91 -3.33
C ASP A 517 -5.35 -6.79 -3.80
N TYR A 518 -4.25 -6.74 -3.06
CA TYR A 518 -3.03 -7.46 -3.35
C TYR A 518 -3.15 -8.95 -3.04
N SER A 519 -3.32 -9.79 -4.06
CA SER A 519 -3.27 -11.25 -3.86
C SER A 519 -1.91 -11.75 -3.32
N ASN A 520 -1.95 -12.86 -2.55
CA ASN A 520 -0.82 -13.53 -1.90
C ASN A 520 -0.13 -12.71 -0.80
N ASP A 521 -0.83 -11.81 -0.12
CA ASP A 521 -0.25 -10.94 0.91
C ASP A 521 -0.57 -11.36 2.36
N ILE A 522 -1.32 -12.45 2.52
CA ILE A 522 -1.59 -13.14 3.79
C ILE A 522 -0.50 -14.15 4.18
N GLY A 523 0.63 -14.13 3.46
CA GLY A 523 1.73 -15.07 3.64
C GLY A 523 2.23 -15.12 5.08
N SER A 524 2.52 -16.33 5.58
CA SER A 524 3.01 -16.49 6.94
C SER A 524 4.40 -15.87 7.11
N ARG A 525 4.63 -15.24 8.26
CA ARG A 525 5.95 -14.76 8.68
C ARG A 525 6.60 -15.79 9.59
N SER A 526 7.87 -16.08 9.35
CA SER A 526 8.71 -16.91 10.23
C SER A 526 10.16 -16.45 10.06
N MET A 527 10.53 -15.39 10.76
CA MET A 527 11.82 -14.75 10.61
C MET A 527 12.45 -14.42 11.96
N THR A 528 13.77 -14.54 12.01
CA THR A 528 14.56 -14.04 13.14
C THR A 528 14.96 -12.60 12.86
N GLY A 529 14.69 -11.70 13.80
CA GLY A 529 15.16 -10.32 13.78
C GLY A 529 16.47 -10.13 14.54
N PHE A 530 16.74 -8.89 14.96
CA PHE A 530 17.85 -8.56 15.84
C PHE A 530 17.72 -9.26 17.20
N GLY A 531 18.86 -9.57 17.83
CA GLY A 531 18.91 -10.22 19.13
C GLY A 531 18.43 -11.66 19.18
N GLY A 532 18.21 -12.28 18.02
CA GLY A 532 17.62 -13.62 17.96
C GLY A 532 16.12 -13.66 18.27
N ILE A 533 15.43 -12.51 18.29
CA ILE A 533 13.97 -12.46 18.46
C ILE A 533 13.31 -13.13 17.26
N ARG A 534 12.38 -14.06 17.50
CA ARG A 534 11.55 -14.64 16.45
C ARG A 534 10.26 -13.85 16.27
N TYR A 535 9.93 -13.59 15.01
CA TYR A 535 8.65 -13.10 14.57
C TYR A 535 7.96 -14.20 13.77
N ASP A 536 6.88 -14.73 14.33
CA ASP A 536 6.04 -15.74 13.73
C ASP A 536 4.63 -15.14 13.60
N ASP A 537 4.09 -15.11 12.39
CA ASP A 537 2.71 -14.69 12.12
C ASP A 537 2.05 -15.68 11.15
N TYR A 538 0.89 -16.18 11.58
CA TYR A 538 0.06 -17.14 10.86
C TYR A 538 -1.41 -16.69 10.86
N SER A 539 -1.65 -15.40 11.06
CA SER A 539 -2.98 -14.82 11.19
C SER A 539 -3.73 -14.72 9.87
N GLY A 540 -3.03 -14.77 8.73
CA GLY A 540 -3.59 -14.82 7.38
C GLY A 540 -4.58 -15.98 7.17
N ARG A 541 -5.83 -15.67 6.85
CA ARG A 541 -6.87 -16.69 6.56
C ARG A 541 -7.61 -16.44 5.26
N ASN A 542 -8.03 -15.19 5.04
CA ASN A 542 -8.85 -14.78 3.91
C ASN A 542 -8.08 -13.73 3.10
N ASP A 543 -7.52 -14.15 1.96
CA ASP A 543 -6.77 -13.31 1.01
C ASP A 543 -7.76 -12.63 0.08
N LEU A 544 -8.02 -11.34 0.29
CA LEU A 544 -9.00 -10.53 -0.43
C LEU A 544 -8.49 -10.23 -1.84
N THR A 545 -9.33 -10.44 -2.85
CA THR A 545 -8.91 -10.25 -4.26
C THR A 545 -9.81 -9.27 -5.00
N LEU A 546 -11.13 -9.38 -4.83
CA LEU A 546 -12.12 -8.60 -5.55
C LEU A 546 -13.25 -8.18 -4.61
N MET A 547 -13.61 -6.90 -4.66
CA MET A 547 -14.74 -6.36 -3.93
C MET A 547 -15.62 -5.54 -4.87
N LYS A 548 -16.92 -5.55 -4.62
CA LYS A 548 -17.89 -4.75 -5.35
C LYS A 548 -18.86 -4.08 -4.39
N THR A 549 -19.38 -2.94 -4.80
CA THR A 549 -20.39 -2.20 -4.03
C THR A 549 -21.51 -1.78 -4.94
N ALA A 550 -22.74 -1.92 -4.46
CA ALA A 550 -23.93 -1.44 -5.14
C ALA A 550 -24.83 -0.73 -4.13
N ARG A 551 -25.79 0.05 -4.61
CA ARG A 551 -26.77 0.71 -3.74
C ARG A 551 -28.16 0.58 -4.34
N GLY A 552 -29.14 0.54 -3.45
CA GLY A 552 -30.54 0.76 -3.77
C GLY A 552 -31.10 1.92 -2.96
N ARG A 553 -32.43 2.06 -2.98
CA ARG A 553 -33.13 3.08 -2.19
C ARG A 553 -32.90 2.89 -0.70
N ASP A 554 -33.01 1.65 -0.21
CA ASP A 554 -33.05 1.36 1.23
C ASP A 554 -31.73 0.76 1.77
N ASN A 555 -30.91 0.16 0.92
CA ASN A 555 -29.70 -0.58 1.31
C ASN A 555 -28.47 -0.17 0.49
N ILE A 556 -27.30 -0.35 1.08
CA ILE A 556 -26.02 -0.47 0.36
C ILE A 556 -25.62 -1.94 0.42
N TYR A 557 -25.22 -2.50 -0.71
CA TYR A 557 -24.83 -3.89 -0.85
C TYR A 557 -23.32 -3.97 -1.03
N PHE A 558 -22.71 -4.92 -0.34
CA PHE A 558 -21.27 -5.16 -0.42
C PHE A 558 -21.01 -6.61 -0.80
N TYR A 559 -19.99 -6.81 -1.62
CA TYR A 559 -19.48 -8.12 -2.02
C TYR A 559 -17.97 -8.15 -1.85
N ALA A 560 -17.47 -9.30 -1.41
CA ALA A 560 -16.05 -9.61 -1.43
C ALA A 560 -15.82 -11.06 -1.87
N GLU A 561 -14.72 -11.26 -2.57
CA GLU A 561 -14.17 -12.53 -3.02
C GLU A 561 -12.76 -12.70 -2.45
N THR A 562 -12.41 -13.93 -2.11
CA THR A 562 -11.09 -14.28 -1.61
C THR A 562 -10.38 -15.28 -2.52
N ALA A 563 -9.05 -15.38 -2.46
CA ALA A 563 -8.29 -16.33 -3.30
C ALA A 563 -8.59 -17.81 -2.98
N ASN A 564 -9.14 -18.09 -1.80
CA ASN A 564 -9.51 -19.42 -1.31
C ASN A 564 -10.85 -19.34 -0.56
N ASP A 565 -11.47 -20.49 -0.29
CA ASP A 565 -12.73 -20.56 0.47
C ASP A 565 -12.68 -19.78 1.79
N ILE A 566 -13.69 -18.94 2.02
CA ILE A 566 -13.80 -18.06 3.17
C ILE A 566 -13.90 -18.88 4.46
N ARG A 567 -13.05 -18.50 5.41
CA ARG A 567 -13.01 -19.05 6.76
C ARG A 567 -13.65 -18.06 7.73
N LEU A 568 -14.94 -18.22 7.97
CA LEU A 568 -15.71 -17.35 8.87
C LEU A 568 -15.44 -17.53 10.38
N SER A 569 -14.78 -18.61 10.81
CA SER A 569 -14.86 -19.05 12.22
C SER A 569 -13.65 -18.70 13.10
N GLY A 570 -13.96 -18.13 14.29
CA GLY A 570 -13.03 -17.96 15.42
C GLY A 570 -13.40 -16.80 16.37
N LYS A 571 -12.95 -16.86 17.63
CA LYS A 571 -13.00 -15.73 18.59
C LYS A 571 -12.00 -14.60 18.21
N GLU A 572 -11.08 -14.85 17.29
CA GLU A 572 -9.82 -14.10 17.14
C GLU A 572 -9.54 -13.66 15.69
N GLY A 573 -10.53 -13.64 14.79
CA GLY A 573 -10.34 -13.13 13.43
C GLY A 573 -11.54 -13.42 12.56
N ARG A 574 -12.32 -12.39 12.28
CA ARG A 574 -13.53 -12.45 11.47
C ARG A 574 -13.31 -11.53 10.28
N MET A 575 -13.57 -12.01 9.07
CA MET A 575 -13.67 -11.16 7.90
C MET A 575 -14.78 -10.13 8.12
N THR A 576 -14.38 -8.88 8.32
CA THR A 576 -15.21 -7.79 8.82
C THR A 576 -15.18 -6.66 7.80
N LEU A 577 -16.37 -6.13 7.47
CA LEU A 577 -16.52 -4.93 6.67
C LEU A 577 -16.60 -3.72 7.61
N PHE A 578 -15.75 -2.72 7.42
CA PHE A 578 -15.74 -1.45 8.14
C PHE A 578 -16.30 -0.36 7.23
N ILE A 579 -17.13 0.52 7.78
CA ILE A 579 -17.81 1.59 7.04
C ILE A 579 -17.64 2.93 7.76
N GLY A 580 -17.15 3.92 7.03
CA GLY A 580 -17.09 5.32 7.41
C GLY A 580 -18.16 6.14 6.69
N THR A 581 -18.82 7.03 7.42
CA THR A 581 -19.90 7.89 6.90
C THR A 581 -19.67 9.37 7.20
N GLY A 582 -18.42 9.74 7.54
CA GLY A 582 -18.02 11.10 7.89
C GLY A 582 -18.37 11.50 9.34
N GLU A 583 -18.63 10.55 10.23
CA GLU A 583 -18.93 10.86 11.63
C GLU A 583 -17.71 11.43 12.38
N GLU A 584 -17.97 12.48 13.17
CA GLU A 584 -17.01 12.96 14.17
C GLU A 584 -16.76 11.89 15.25
N ASN A 585 -15.53 11.79 15.76
CA ASN A 585 -15.13 10.81 16.78
C ASN A 585 -15.31 9.35 16.37
N SER A 586 -15.07 9.04 15.09
CA SER A 586 -15.03 7.68 14.55
C SER A 586 -13.73 6.95 14.89
N PHE A 587 -13.74 5.61 14.80
CA PHE A 587 -12.54 4.79 14.92
C PHE A 587 -11.73 4.88 13.63
N SER A 588 -10.74 5.78 13.58
CA SER A 588 -9.87 5.93 12.40
C SER A 588 -10.64 6.18 11.10
N GLY A 589 -11.74 6.95 11.18
CA GLY A 589 -12.65 7.20 10.05
C GLY A 589 -13.83 6.24 9.94
N PHE A 590 -13.85 5.13 10.69
CA PHE A 590 -14.92 4.13 10.65
C PHE A 590 -15.91 4.28 11.81
N GLY A 591 -17.20 4.44 11.48
CA GLY A 591 -18.29 4.53 12.47
C GLY A 591 -18.99 3.19 12.70
N TYR A 592 -18.90 2.27 11.73
CA TYR A 592 -19.65 1.02 11.73
C TYR A 592 -18.78 -0.15 11.29
N ALA A 593 -19.16 -1.35 11.75
CA ALA A 593 -18.63 -2.59 11.21
C ALA A 593 -19.73 -3.66 11.08
N VAL A 594 -19.59 -4.51 10.07
CA VAL A 594 -20.48 -5.65 9.78
C VAL A 594 -19.68 -6.92 9.94
N ASN A 595 -20.32 -7.93 10.54
CA ASN A 595 -19.70 -9.23 10.86
C ASN A 595 -18.61 -9.16 11.96
N LEU A 596 -18.58 -8.06 12.74
CA LEU A 596 -17.80 -7.98 13.98
C LEU A 596 -18.55 -8.67 15.13
N GLY A 597 -18.60 -10.00 15.08
CA GLY A 597 -19.39 -10.81 16.00
C GLY A 597 -19.80 -12.13 15.36
N SER A 598 -20.50 -13.00 16.09
CA SER A 598 -20.82 -14.33 15.56
C SER A 598 -21.98 -14.24 14.59
N SER A 599 -21.80 -14.79 13.40
CA SER A 599 -22.83 -14.91 12.37
C SER A 599 -23.22 -16.38 12.15
N ASP A 600 -24.42 -16.60 11.63
CA ASP A 600 -24.95 -17.92 11.28
C ASP A 600 -24.87 -18.23 9.78
N GLY A 601 -24.19 -17.36 9.02
CA GLY A 601 -24.08 -17.44 7.56
C GLY A 601 -25.28 -16.87 6.79
N LYS A 602 -26.33 -16.41 7.48
CA LYS A 602 -27.53 -15.77 6.90
C LYS A 602 -27.78 -14.37 7.45
N LYS A 603 -27.40 -14.14 8.70
CA LYS A 603 -27.40 -12.84 9.36
C LYS A 603 -26.03 -12.54 9.96
N ALA A 604 -25.58 -11.29 9.82
CA ALA A 604 -24.37 -10.78 10.46
C ALA A 604 -24.71 -9.63 11.42
N PRO A 605 -24.01 -9.50 12.56
CA PRO A 605 -24.16 -8.34 13.43
C PRO A 605 -23.66 -7.07 12.74
N LEU A 606 -24.44 -6.00 12.87
CA LEU A 606 -24.03 -4.62 12.59
C LEU A 606 -23.71 -3.94 13.91
N VAL A 607 -22.51 -3.38 14.01
CA VAL A 607 -22.03 -2.69 15.21
C VAL A 607 -21.72 -1.23 14.93
N ARG A 608 -21.87 -0.41 15.96
CA ARG A 608 -21.33 0.94 16.02
C ARG A 608 -19.97 0.91 16.71
N LEU A 609 -19.00 1.64 16.17
CA LEU A 609 -17.66 1.80 16.71
C LEU A 609 -17.54 3.14 17.45
N ALA A 610 -16.87 3.13 18.60
CA ALA A 610 -16.40 4.33 19.27
C ALA A 610 -14.98 4.68 18.80
N SER A 611 -14.53 5.92 19.03
CA SER A 611 -13.20 6.39 18.62
C SER A 611 -12.02 5.53 19.10
N ASP A 612 -12.19 4.81 20.22
CA ASP A 612 -11.18 3.93 20.80
C ASP A 612 -11.21 2.49 20.28
N GLY A 613 -12.07 2.20 19.29
CA GLY A 613 -12.21 0.88 18.70
C GLY A 613 -13.10 -0.09 19.48
N SER A 614 -13.72 0.34 20.58
CA SER A 614 -14.77 -0.44 21.24
C SER A 614 -16.05 -0.46 20.40
N SER A 615 -16.83 -1.54 20.50
CA SER A 615 -18.00 -1.77 19.65
C SER A 615 -19.27 -2.06 20.43
N THR A 616 -20.41 -1.69 19.85
CA THR A 616 -21.76 -2.00 20.37
C THR A 616 -22.66 -2.50 19.24
N VAL A 617 -23.30 -3.66 19.42
CA VAL A 617 -24.27 -4.20 18.44
C VAL A 617 -25.49 -3.29 18.37
N ILE A 618 -25.85 -2.85 17.17
CA ILE A 618 -27.00 -1.97 16.91
C ILE A 618 -28.07 -2.62 16.02
N GLY A 619 -27.75 -3.76 15.39
CA GLY A 619 -28.69 -4.49 14.55
C GLY A 619 -28.07 -5.72 13.90
N GLU A 620 -28.78 -6.26 12.92
CA GLU A 620 -28.34 -7.37 12.09
C GLU A 620 -28.60 -7.04 10.62
N VAL A 621 -27.74 -7.54 9.74
CA VAL A 621 -27.85 -7.40 8.28
C VAL A 621 -28.02 -8.77 7.63
N ASP A 622 -28.71 -8.81 6.49
CA ASP A 622 -28.71 -10.00 5.65
C ASP A 622 -27.31 -10.26 5.10
N MET A 623 -26.88 -11.52 5.17
CA MET A 623 -25.63 -11.98 4.60
C MET A 623 -25.82 -13.29 3.84
N LYS A 624 -24.92 -13.55 2.90
CA LYS A 624 -24.69 -14.89 2.37
C LYS A 624 -23.19 -15.09 2.23
N VAL A 625 -22.74 -16.31 2.52
CA VAL A 625 -21.37 -16.76 2.35
C VAL A 625 -21.39 -18.13 1.71
N GLU A 626 -20.59 -18.33 0.68
CA GLU A 626 -20.49 -19.59 -0.05
C GLU A 626 -19.11 -19.66 -0.69
N GLU A 627 -18.40 -20.76 -0.48
CA GLU A 627 -17.03 -20.94 -0.98
C GLU A 627 -16.15 -19.72 -0.67
N ASP A 628 -15.64 -19.01 -1.67
CA ASP A 628 -14.76 -17.84 -1.53
C ASP A 628 -15.50 -16.49 -1.61
N GLN A 629 -16.84 -16.49 -1.61
CA GLN A 629 -17.68 -15.31 -1.82
C GLN A 629 -18.51 -14.95 -0.57
N ILE A 630 -18.62 -13.65 -0.29
CA ILE A 630 -19.49 -13.11 0.76
C ILE A 630 -20.21 -11.85 0.27
N MET A 631 -21.48 -11.69 0.66
CA MET A 631 -22.22 -10.46 0.42
C MET A 631 -23.10 -10.03 1.59
N PHE A 632 -23.34 -8.73 1.70
CA PHE A 632 -24.17 -8.10 2.72
C PHE A 632 -25.21 -7.14 2.11
N ALA A 633 -26.38 -7.02 2.75
CA ALA A 633 -27.30 -5.90 2.55
C ALA A 633 -27.35 -5.04 3.81
N VAL A 634 -26.72 -3.86 3.76
CA VAL A 634 -26.61 -2.93 4.89
C VAL A 634 -27.70 -1.86 4.78
N PRO A 635 -28.66 -1.80 5.72
CA PRO A 635 -29.70 -0.78 5.70
C PRO A 635 -29.12 0.61 5.88
N ARG A 636 -29.39 1.51 4.92
CA ARG A 636 -28.94 2.90 4.92
C ARG A 636 -29.37 3.65 6.17
N SER A 637 -30.56 3.34 6.68
CA SER A 637 -31.15 3.93 7.89
C SER A 637 -30.40 3.59 9.18
N LEU A 638 -29.59 2.52 9.20
CA LEU A 638 -28.84 2.11 10.37
C LEU A 638 -27.41 2.68 10.41
N ILE A 639 -26.90 3.18 9.29
CA ILE A 639 -25.53 3.72 9.17
C ILE A 639 -25.51 5.24 8.93
N GLY A 640 -26.63 5.93 9.13
CA GLY A 640 -26.70 7.38 8.96
C GLY A 640 -26.72 7.86 7.51
N CYS A 641 -27.04 6.98 6.55
CA CYS A 641 -27.11 7.29 5.11
C CYS A 641 -28.53 7.20 4.54
N ALA A 642 -29.56 7.37 5.39
CA ALA A 642 -30.97 7.13 5.06
C ALA A 642 -31.47 7.92 3.83
N ASP A 643 -31.03 9.18 3.71
CA ASP A 643 -31.52 10.13 2.72
C ASP A 643 -30.36 10.70 1.87
N GLY A 644 -30.67 11.11 0.65
CA GLY A 644 -29.75 11.83 -0.24
C GLY A 644 -28.72 10.95 -0.96
N LEU A 645 -27.68 11.62 -1.45
CA LEU A 645 -26.53 11.02 -2.12
C LEU A 645 -25.71 10.15 -1.15
N VAL A 646 -25.35 8.94 -1.61
CA VAL A 646 -24.45 8.06 -0.86
C VAL A 646 -23.06 8.67 -0.83
N ASP A 647 -22.42 8.65 0.33
CA ASP A 647 -21.08 9.18 0.54
C ASP A 647 -20.45 8.43 1.71
N ILE A 648 -19.75 7.35 1.37
CA ILE A 648 -19.15 6.46 2.36
C ILE A 648 -17.72 6.09 1.98
N THR A 649 -16.95 5.74 2.99
CA THR A 649 -15.71 4.98 2.84
C THR A 649 -15.90 3.59 3.41
N PHE A 650 -15.17 2.61 2.90
CA PHE A 650 -15.22 1.26 3.47
C PHE A 650 -13.92 0.50 3.28
N LYS A 651 -13.74 -0.55 4.07
CA LYS A 651 -12.68 -1.53 3.88
C LYS A 651 -13.06 -2.89 4.40
N TRP A 652 -12.39 -3.92 3.92
CA TRP A 652 -12.49 -5.27 4.48
C TRP A 652 -11.22 -5.57 5.27
N ALA A 653 -11.35 -6.26 6.40
CA ALA A 653 -10.20 -6.76 7.14
C ALA A 653 -10.50 -8.09 7.82
N ASP A 654 -9.48 -8.93 7.93
CA ASP A 654 -9.49 -10.24 8.56
C ASP A 654 -8.28 -10.39 9.50
N GLY A 655 -8.35 -11.32 10.46
CA GLY A 655 -7.21 -11.69 11.30
C GLY A 655 -6.66 -10.62 12.26
N PHE A 656 -7.23 -9.41 12.26
CA PHE A 656 -6.83 -8.30 13.13
C PHE A 656 -7.06 -8.57 14.63
N ALA A 657 -6.27 -7.90 15.48
CA ALA A 657 -6.34 -8.08 16.92
C ALA A 657 -7.47 -7.26 17.57
N ILE A 658 -8.10 -7.88 18.57
CA ILE A 658 -9.01 -7.21 19.51
C ILE A 658 -8.45 -7.38 20.91
N ASN A 659 -8.00 -6.28 21.50
CA ASN A 659 -7.39 -6.23 22.82
C ASN A 659 -8.35 -5.57 23.81
N ASP A 660 -8.74 -6.30 24.86
CA ASP A 660 -9.71 -5.82 25.88
C ASP A 660 -11.01 -5.24 25.28
N GLY A 661 -11.50 -5.87 24.22
CA GLY A 661 -12.74 -5.46 23.52
C GLY A 661 -12.57 -4.27 22.57
N LYS A 662 -11.34 -3.83 22.30
CA LYS A 662 -11.01 -2.74 21.38
C LYS A 662 -10.21 -3.25 20.19
N ILE A 663 -10.58 -2.80 19.00
CA ILE A 663 -9.86 -3.13 17.77
C ILE A 663 -8.52 -2.39 17.76
N ASP A 664 -7.44 -3.10 17.44
CA ASP A 664 -6.12 -2.51 17.22
C ASP A 664 -5.91 -2.19 15.74
N ILE A 665 -6.08 -0.93 15.37
CA ILE A 665 -5.92 -0.45 13.99
C ILE A 665 -4.53 -0.75 13.42
N MET A 666 -3.49 -0.81 14.25
CA MET A 666 -2.13 -1.07 13.78
C MET A 666 -1.95 -2.50 13.28
N THR A 667 -2.84 -3.42 13.69
CA THR A 667 -2.83 -4.79 13.17
C THR A 667 -3.35 -4.91 11.74
N PHE A 668 -3.99 -3.89 11.18
CA PHE A 668 -4.35 -3.84 9.76
C PHE A 668 -3.12 -3.71 8.84
N TYR A 669 -1.93 -3.46 9.40
CA TYR A 669 -0.67 -3.54 8.66
C TYR A 669 0.02 -4.89 8.80
N SER A 670 -0.24 -5.62 9.89
CA SER A 670 0.68 -6.67 10.37
C SER A 670 0.04 -8.03 10.62
N GLN A 671 -1.29 -8.13 10.59
CA GLN A 671 -2.01 -9.38 10.82
C GLN A 671 -3.12 -9.55 9.80
N GLY A 672 -3.34 -10.80 9.42
CA GLY A 672 -4.40 -11.19 8.50
C GLY A 672 -4.28 -10.48 7.17
N ASP A 673 -5.41 -9.91 6.75
CA ASP A 673 -5.53 -9.14 5.53
C ASP A 673 -6.31 -7.86 5.80
N ALA A 674 -6.01 -6.79 5.08
CA ALA A 674 -6.76 -5.54 5.10
C ALA A 674 -6.73 -4.92 3.71
N ALA A 675 -7.92 -4.79 3.11
CA ALA A 675 -8.14 -4.24 1.78
C ALA A 675 -8.83 -2.87 1.86
N PRO A 676 -8.12 -1.74 1.64
CA PRO A 676 -6.67 -1.60 1.41
C PRO A 676 -5.87 -1.64 2.72
N ILE A 677 -4.53 -1.64 2.68
CA ILE A 677 -3.71 -1.83 3.88
C ILE A 677 -3.88 -0.72 4.93
N GLY A 678 -3.79 -1.07 6.22
CA GLY A 678 -3.62 -0.07 7.28
C GLY A 678 -4.84 0.82 7.52
N ARG A 679 -4.68 2.15 7.54
CA ARG A 679 -5.80 3.10 7.70
C ARG A 679 -6.50 3.48 6.40
N PHE A 680 -6.05 2.99 5.25
CA PHE A 680 -6.71 3.29 3.99
C PHE A 680 -8.10 2.66 3.89
N ALA A 681 -8.95 3.28 3.09
CA ALA A 681 -10.29 2.86 2.77
C ALA A 681 -10.64 3.19 1.31
N TYR A 682 -11.47 2.37 0.69
CA TYR A 682 -12.07 2.67 -0.60
C TYR A 682 -13.16 3.74 -0.46
N VAL A 683 -13.37 4.52 -1.52
CA VAL A 683 -14.39 5.57 -1.59
C VAL A 683 -15.56 5.11 -2.46
N PHE A 684 -16.76 5.04 -1.89
CA PHE A 684 -18.02 4.84 -2.61
C PHE A 684 -18.93 6.04 -2.39
N SER A 685 -18.89 7.00 -3.31
CA SER A 685 -19.54 8.29 -3.13
C SER A 685 -20.11 8.86 -4.42
N GLU A 686 -21.34 9.35 -4.32
CA GLU A 686 -22.03 10.13 -5.33
C GLU A 686 -21.80 11.63 -5.17
N LYS A 687 -21.19 12.10 -4.07
CA LYS A 687 -20.98 13.54 -3.80
C LYS A 687 -19.69 14.05 -4.43
N LYS A 688 -19.69 15.34 -4.79
CA LYS A 688 -18.50 16.10 -5.20
C LYS A 688 -17.49 16.19 -4.07
#